data_AF-A0A928CV14-F1
#
_entry.id   AF-A0A928CV14-F1
#
_cell.length_a   1.000
_cell.length_b   1.000
_cell.length_c   1.000
_cell.angle_alpha   90.00
_cell.angle_beta   90.00
_cell.angle_gamma   90.00
#
_symmetry.space_group_name_H-M   'P 1'
#
loop_
_entity.id
_entity.type
_entity.pdbx_description
1 polymer ?
#
loop_
_entity_poly.entity_id
_entity_poly.type
_entity_poly.pdbx_seq_one_letter_code
_entity_poly.pdbx_strand_id
1 'polypeptide(L)'
;MTKLLRRMFYWDAPAEGAVFASLFYWLGLWSLCSLLLLCDRIANSCRVLFVPRFYESDPAVLLLIVPVLLGSLYSLVLTGHFYHVLLLPRRRRGVWYLVLGYAVFCAAAFVCGVFLDMLDFRQFVWTIGTLWSITPLAVMPKQWKWLIPAAVGGLISLIPQRFVILSFSMFATVLDICGPDLSVQPYLVFPWLVYIALPLAIAGWLCYVKGCANAAGKTFRAMFGKGAAALAVIFVLTYGITLGMAFAAHRQTERYVAEMEKFFGRPVNAEGLKELYYQNRKPDAAFWRKVLAAQPGSDPDFREPAGEYPAEKLAGYRKKLENSVGLRELEAMFEAEPPAFDRKFQEGNLIGELLPDMTPLREFLRCEAFRIRFAVADRDRENALRGWRRLANIRAYLSREPMLISALVLTAVEFTRLDMLEMMLSANLLSDDRLRSIRTELAACREQVKTIHRNAVYSEALISMDACLILSRKMRFGAGNKTVDLYPHRWLVPVGWYWFTRNRGVIAKHHIGSDFTGMRYPYRKSGSLSYFLADMFMPALDKAGNKFHSLAARYLAMETLIGIELEKRRTGKYPDKLDDLPLDPFGHPLLYMHGKVPFLPVPGNGESLMSSPRKPIMVEGVMVWSTGPDGEDSQGLSRWRPSAKKKLFDDVRALKILTAGK
;
A
#
# COMPACT_ATOMS: atom_id res chain seq x y z
N MET A 1 -2.44 12.05 -55.53
CA MET A 1 -2.98 11.79 -54.18
C MET A 1 -4.24 10.95 -54.31
N THR A 2 -4.32 9.80 -53.65
CA THR A 2 -5.48 8.89 -53.74
C THR A 2 -6.74 9.54 -53.15
N LYS A 3 -7.93 9.07 -53.59
CA LYS A 3 -9.23 9.55 -53.09
C LYS A 3 -9.36 9.43 -51.57
N LEU A 4 -8.75 8.41 -50.97
CA LEU A 4 -8.70 8.19 -49.53
C LEU A 4 -7.90 9.29 -48.82
N LEU A 5 -6.66 9.55 -49.27
CA LEU A 5 -5.80 10.58 -48.68
C LEU A 5 -6.43 11.97 -48.79
N ARG A 6 -7.09 12.29 -49.92
CA ARG A 6 -7.83 13.55 -50.08
C ARG A 6 -8.92 13.74 -49.03
N ARG A 7 -9.64 12.67 -48.69
CA ARG A 7 -10.67 12.70 -47.64
C ARG A 7 -10.07 12.77 -46.23
N MET A 8 -9.05 11.96 -45.94
CA MET A 8 -8.38 11.96 -44.63
C MET A 8 -7.72 13.29 -44.29
N PHE A 9 -7.17 13.98 -45.28
CA PHE A 9 -6.51 15.27 -45.10
C PHE A 9 -7.37 16.47 -45.49
N TYR A 10 -8.68 16.29 -45.71
CA TYR A 10 -9.62 17.38 -46.00
C TYR A 10 -9.15 18.30 -47.14
N TRP A 11 -8.48 17.76 -48.16
CA TRP A 11 -7.81 18.55 -49.21
C TRP A 11 -8.79 19.30 -50.13
N ASP A 12 -10.07 18.89 -50.10
CA ASP A 12 -11.18 19.54 -50.80
C ASP A 12 -12.00 20.45 -49.86
N ALA A 13 -11.77 20.40 -48.54
CA ALA A 13 -12.49 21.16 -47.51
C ALA A 13 -11.55 21.64 -46.38
N PRO A 14 -10.53 22.46 -46.69
CA PRO A 14 -9.41 22.73 -45.78
C PRO A 14 -9.83 23.42 -44.46
N ALA A 15 -10.86 24.27 -44.52
CA ALA A 15 -11.40 24.95 -43.34
C ALA A 15 -12.02 23.96 -42.33
N GLU A 16 -12.76 22.97 -42.83
CA GLU A 16 -13.33 21.89 -42.01
C GLU A 16 -12.23 20.98 -41.47
N GLY A 17 -11.18 20.74 -42.27
CA GLY A 17 -9.99 20.00 -41.85
C GLY A 17 -9.28 20.64 -40.66
N ALA A 18 -9.03 21.95 -40.69
CA ALA A 18 -8.40 22.66 -39.57
C ALA A 18 -9.23 22.57 -38.28
N VAL A 19 -10.55 22.70 -38.38
CA VAL A 19 -11.46 22.56 -37.22
C VAL A 19 -11.48 21.14 -36.69
N PHE A 20 -11.59 20.14 -37.56
CA PHE A 20 -11.49 18.72 -37.18
C PHE A 20 -10.17 18.41 -36.47
N ALA A 21 -9.04 18.86 -37.02
CA ALA A 21 -7.74 18.58 -36.46
C ALA A 21 -7.55 19.22 -35.08
N SER A 22 -8.04 20.46 -34.90
CA SER A 22 -8.05 21.10 -33.58
C SER A 22 -8.88 20.30 -32.58
N LEU A 23 -10.11 19.90 -32.93
CA LEU A 23 -10.97 19.12 -32.05
C LEU A 23 -10.35 17.76 -31.71
N PHE A 24 -9.77 17.07 -32.70
CA PHE A 24 -9.05 15.82 -32.53
C PHE A 24 -7.87 15.96 -31.56
N TYR A 25 -7.08 17.02 -31.72
CA TYR A 25 -5.97 17.31 -30.83
C TYR A 25 -6.45 17.53 -29.38
N TRP A 26 -7.47 18.36 -29.17
CA TRP A 26 -8.01 18.65 -27.83
C TRP A 26 -8.59 17.42 -27.13
N LEU A 27 -9.43 16.63 -27.83
CA LEU A 27 -10.06 15.43 -27.27
C LEU A 27 -9.07 14.27 -27.11
N GLY A 28 -8.15 14.12 -28.06
CA GLY A 28 -7.06 13.14 -27.97
C GLY A 28 -6.13 13.44 -26.79
N LEU A 29 -5.78 14.71 -26.59
CA LEU A 29 -4.96 15.15 -25.46
C LEU A 29 -5.68 14.95 -24.12
N TRP A 30 -6.98 15.23 -24.02
CA TRP A 30 -7.76 14.91 -22.82
C TRP A 30 -7.75 13.40 -22.52
N SER A 31 -7.91 12.56 -23.55
CA SER A 31 -7.97 11.10 -23.41
C SER A 31 -6.61 10.54 -22.96
N LEU A 32 -5.53 11.03 -23.59
CA LEU A 32 -4.15 10.70 -23.22
C LEU A 32 -3.82 11.16 -21.81
N CYS A 33 -4.17 12.40 -21.43
CA CYS A 33 -4.01 12.92 -20.07
C CYS A 33 -4.80 12.10 -19.03
N SER A 34 -6.01 11.66 -19.37
CA SER A 34 -6.82 10.80 -18.50
C SER A 34 -6.17 9.43 -18.28
N LEU A 35 -5.59 8.85 -19.32
CA LEU A 35 -4.85 7.59 -19.26
C LEU A 35 -3.51 7.76 -18.51
N LEU A 36 -2.83 8.88 -18.72
CA LEU A 36 -1.61 9.27 -18.01
C LEU A 36 -1.86 9.42 -16.51
N LEU A 37 -2.94 10.11 -16.11
CA LEU A 37 -3.30 10.25 -14.70
C LEU A 37 -3.56 8.88 -14.06
N LEU A 38 -4.15 7.96 -14.80
CA LEU A 38 -4.33 6.59 -14.35
C LEU A 38 -2.99 5.85 -14.21
N CYS A 39 -2.15 5.85 -15.25
CA CYS A 39 -0.85 5.16 -15.25
C CYS A 39 0.10 5.74 -14.19
N ASP A 40 0.17 7.06 -14.05
CA ASP A 40 0.95 7.74 -13.03
C ASP A 40 0.48 7.37 -11.63
N ARG A 41 -0.83 7.33 -11.39
CA ARG A 41 -1.35 6.93 -10.08
C ARG A 41 -1.01 5.49 -9.76
N ILE A 42 -1.03 4.61 -10.73
CA ILE A 42 -0.59 3.22 -10.57
C ILE A 42 0.91 3.18 -10.25
N ALA A 43 1.74 3.89 -11.02
CA ALA A 43 3.19 3.96 -10.83
C ALA A 43 3.60 4.60 -9.49
N ASN A 44 2.98 5.73 -9.10
CA ASN A 44 3.22 6.41 -7.82
C ASN A 44 2.73 5.58 -6.64
N SER A 45 1.64 4.81 -6.78
CA SER A 45 1.23 3.84 -5.76
C SER A 45 2.31 2.77 -5.55
N CYS A 46 3.00 2.35 -6.62
CA CYS A 46 4.14 1.43 -6.52
C CYS A 46 5.39 2.10 -5.92
N ARG A 47 5.69 3.37 -6.27
CA ARG A 47 6.81 4.19 -5.73
C ARG A 47 6.67 4.45 -4.22
N VAL A 48 5.47 4.81 -3.75
CA VAL A 48 5.21 5.23 -2.35
C VAL A 48 5.31 4.06 -1.35
N LEU A 49 5.21 2.81 -1.81
CA LEU A 49 5.07 1.68 -0.90
C LEU A 49 6.21 0.65 -0.91
N PHE A 50 6.93 0.40 -2.02
CA PHE A 50 7.96 -0.66 -2.00
C PHE A 50 9.24 -0.45 -2.83
N VAL A 51 9.21 -0.01 -4.10
CA VAL A 51 10.38 -0.24 -4.99
C VAL A 51 10.72 0.92 -5.96
N PRO A 52 12.00 1.39 -6.02
CA PRO A 52 12.50 2.33 -7.03
C PRO A 52 12.73 1.74 -8.44
N ARG A 53 12.56 0.43 -8.65
CA ARG A 53 13.16 -0.31 -9.79
C ARG A 53 12.38 -0.33 -11.11
N PHE A 54 11.25 0.36 -11.23
CA PHE A 54 10.48 0.38 -12.48
C PHE A 54 11.03 1.32 -13.57
N TYR A 55 12.19 1.95 -13.35
CA TYR A 55 12.61 3.13 -14.10
C TYR A 55 13.48 2.89 -15.35
N GLU A 56 14.11 1.72 -15.52
CA GLU A 56 15.28 1.64 -16.42
C GLU A 56 14.99 1.57 -17.93
N SER A 57 13.74 1.42 -18.37
CA SER A 57 13.38 1.66 -19.77
C SER A 57 11.87 1.55 -19.94
N ASP A 58 11.15 2.67 -19.89
CA ASP A 58 9.69 2.63 -20.04
C ASP A 58 9.24 2.84 -21.50
N PRO A 59 8.75 1.80 -22.19
CA PRO A 59 8.11 1.97 -23.50
C PRO A 59 6.76 2.68 -23.40
N ALA A 60 6.15 2.81 -22.21
CA ALA A 60 4.90 3.53 -22.05
C ALA A 60 5.06 5.04 -22.30
N VAL A 61 6.15 5.67 -21.85
CA VAL A 61 6.50 7.06 -22.23
C VAL A 61 6.57 7.21 -23.76
N LEU A 62 7.17 6.26 -24.49
CA LEU A 62 7.21 6.29 -25.96
C LEU A 62 5.83 6.08 -26.60
N LEU A 63 5.02 5.15 -26.06
CA LEU A 63 3.61 4.96 -26.46
C LEU A 63 2.75 6.21 -26.23
N LEU A 64 3.20 7.15 -25.41
CA LEU A 64 2.51 8.40 -25.07
C LEU A 64 3.01 9.60 -25.89
N ILE A 65 4.33 9.73 -26.06
CA ILE A 65 4.95 10.81 -26.84
C ILE A 65 4.54 10.71 -28.31
N VAL A 66 4.54 9.49 -28.86
CA VAL A 66 4.27 9.28 -30.29
C VAL A 66 2.87 9.75 -30.69
N PRO A 67 1.75 9.38 -30.02
CA PRO A 67 0.43 9.89 -30.36
C PRO A 67 0.28 11.40 -30.21
N VAL A 68 0.91 12.03 -29.21
CA VAL A 68 0.88 13.48 -29.04
C VAL A 68 1.58 14.16 -30.20
N LEU A 69 2.80 13.72 -30.54
CA LEU A 69 3.57 14.26 -31.66
C LEU A 69 2.85 14.05 -32.99
N LEU A 70 2.30 12.86 -33.24
CA LEU A 70 1.52 12.57 -34.44
C LEU A 70 0.25 13.42 -34.51
N GLY A 71 -0.46 13.60 -33.39
CA GLY A 71 -1.64 14.46 -33.30
C GLY A 71 -1.31 15.93 -33.56
N SER A 72 -0.22 16.44 -32.97
CA SER A 72 0.30 17.79 -33.23
C SER A 72 0.68 17.95 -34.70
N LEU A 73 1.43 17.01 -35.27
CA LEU A 73 1.86 17.04 -36.67
C LEU A 73 0.67 17.01 -37.62
N TYR A 74 -0.32 16.15 -37.37
CA TYR A 74 -1.54 16.08 -38.15
C TYR A 74 -2.33 17.39 -38.10
N SER A 75 -2.45 17.99 -36.91
CA SER A 75 -3.05 19.30 -36.71
C SER A 75 -2.32 20.41 -37.48
N LEU A 76 -0.98 20.37 -37.48
CA LEU A 76 -0.14 21.32 -38.21
C LEU A 76 -0.31 21.23 -39.71
N VAL A 77 -0.31 20.03 -40.27
CA VAL A 77 -0.46 19.81 -41.71
C VAL A 77 -1.79 20.38 -42.20
N LEU A 78 -2.89 20.09 -41.49
CA LEU A 78 -4.23 20.53 -41.90
C LEU A 78 -4.42 22.04 -41.77
N THR A 79 -3.94 22.63 -40.68
CA THR A 79 -4.06 24.06 -40.46
C THR A 79 -3.11 24.85 -41.36
N GLY A 80 -1.89 24.37 -41.59
CA GLY A 80 -0.96 24.93 -42.58
C GLY A 80 -1.52 24.88 -44.00
N HIS A 81 -2.11 23.75 -44.39
CA HIS A 81 -2.82 23.61 -45.67
C HIS A 81 -3.97 24.61 -45.81
N PHE A 82 -4.79 24.80 -44.77
CA PHE A 82 -5.86 25.80 -44.76
C PHE A 82 -5.36 27.23 -44.97
N TYR A 83 -4.31 27.64 -44.24
CA TYR A 83 -3.71 28.95 -44.43
C TYR A 83 -3.08 29.11 -45.81
N HIS A 84 -2.39 28.09 -46.31
CA HIS A 84 -1.83 28.11 -47.66
C HIS A 84 -2.92 28.34 -48.71
N VAL A 85 -4.05 27.64 -48.61
CA VAL A 85 -5.19 27.83 -49.52
C VAL A 85 -5.77 29.24 -49.42
N LEU A 86 -5.91 29.79 -48.22
CA LEU A 86 -6.41 31.15 -48.00
C LEU A 86 -5.48 32.26 -48.53
N LEU A 87 -4.17 32.05 -48.49
CA LEU A 87 -3.15 33.09 -48.76
C LEU A 87 -2.56 33.02 -50.17
N LEU A 88 -2.91 31.97 -50.94
CA LEU A 88 -2.53 31.76 -52.34
C LEU A 88 -2.73 33.00 -53.24
N PRO A 89 -3.80 33.80 -53.09
CA PRO A 89 -3.97 34.99 -53.91
C PRO A 89 -3.02 36.16 -53.61
N ARG A 90 -2.27 36.18 -52.49
CA ARG A 90 -1.51 37.39 -52.06
C ARG A 90 -0.13 37.23 -51.39
N ARG A 91 0.19 36.16 -50.64
CA ARG A 91 1.47 36.09 -49.88
C ARG A 91 2.13 34.70 -49.83
N ARG A 92 2.49 34.15 -51.00
CA ARG A 92 3.13 32.81 -51.13
C ARG A 92 4.33 32.56 -50.20
N ARG A 93 5.20 33.55 -49.96
CA ARG A 93 6.43 33.34 -49.15
C ARG A 93 6.17 33.33 -47.63
N GLY A 94 5.23 34.14 -47.14
CA GLY A 94 5.00 34.30 -45.69
C GLY A 94 4.48 33.05 -44.99
N VAL A 95 3.68 32.23 -45.68
CA VAL A 95 3.13 30.98 -45.14
C VAL A 95 4.21 29.92 -44.95
N TRP A 96 5.12 29.81 -45.92
CA TRP A 96 6.24 28.87 -45.83
C TRP A 96 7.22 29.26 -44.73
N TYR A 97 7.47 30.56 -44.49
CA TYR A 97 8.27 31.00 -43.35
C TYR A 97 7.59 30.73 -42.00
N LEU A 98 6.26 30.81 -41.93
CA LEU A 98 5.50 30.44 -40.72
C LEU A 98 5.54 28.93 -40.47
N VAL A 99 5.31 28.10 -41.50
CA VAL A 99 5.36 26.64 -41.39
C VAL A 99 6.78 26.16 -41.09
N LEU A 100 7.79 26.70 -41.79
CA LEU A 100 9.20 26.37 -41.58
C LEU A 100 9.70 26.88 -40.22
N GLY A 101 9.39 28.13 -39.86
CA GLY A 101 9.74 28.70 -38.56
C GLY A 101 9.11 27.91 -37.41
N TYR A 102 7.89 27.43 -37.58
CA TYR A 102 7.23 26.57 -36.60
C TYR A 102 7.83 25.16 -36.55
N ALA A 103 8.14 24.55 -37.70
CA ALA A 103 8.80 23.24 -37.75
C ALA A 103 10.20 23.30 -37.12
N VAL A 104 10.96 24.38 -37.37
CA VAL A 104 12.25 24.65 -36.74
C VAL A 104 12.07 24.90 -35.24
N PHE A 105 11.06 25.66 -34.82
CA PHE A 105 10.76 25.85 -33.40
C PHE A 105 10.37 24.55 -32.70
N CYS A 106 9.56 23.69 -33.33
CA CYS A 106 9.20 22.38 -32.80
C CYS A 106 10.42 21.44 -32.74
N ALA A 107 11.28 21.44 -33.76
CA ALA A 107 12.51 20.65 -33.75
C ALA A 107 13.49 21.16 -32.69
N ALA A 108 13.71 22.47 -32.60
CA ALA A 108 14.59 23.10 -31.62
C ALA A 108 14.08 22.88 -30.20
N ALA A 109 12.78 23.06 -29.94
CA ALA A 109 12.21 22.87 -28.62
C ALA A 109 12.06 21.36 -28.26
N PHE A 110 11.96 20.44 -29.25
CA PHE A 110 12.08 19.00 -29.03
C PHE A 110 13.52 18.61 -28.64
N VAL A 111 14.52 19.15 -29.33
CA VAL A 111 15.94 18.95 -28.99
C VAL A 111 16.24 19.55 -27.61
N CYS A 112 15.80 20.77 -27.32
CA CYS A 112 16.01 21.39 -26.01
C CYS A 112 15.26 20.67 -24.87
N GLY A 113 14.07 20.12 -25.14
CA GLY A 113 13.28 19.45 -24.11
C GLY A 113 13.62 17.98 -23.89
N VAL A 114 13.96 17.24 -24.95
CA VAL A 114 14.26 15.79 -24.85
C VAL A 114 15.75 15.53 -24.65
N PHE A 115 16.64 16.33 -25.25
CA PHE A 115 18.09 16.08 -25.20
C PHE A 115 18.85 16.97 -24.23
N LEU A 116 18.37 18.18 -23.93
CA LEU A 116 19.07 19.13 -23.06
C LEU A 116 18.43 19.30 -21.67
N ASP A 117 17.30 18.64 -21.41
CA ASP A 117 16.54 18.71 -20.16
C ASP A 117 16.16 20.16 -19.74
N MET A 118 16.21 21.12 -20.68
CA MET A 118 16.02 22.55 -20.40
C MET A 118 14.55 22.99 -20.46
N LEU A 119 13.69 22.19 -21.08
CA LEU A 119 12.27 22.44 -21.23
C LEU A 119 11.54 21.14 -20.93
N ASP A 120 10.79 21.08 -19.83
CA ASP A 120 9.91 19.94 -19.55
C ASP A 120 9.07 19.66 -20.82
N PHE A 121 9.14 18.44 -21.37
CA PHE A 121 8.42 18.00 -22.57
C PHE A 121 6.93 18.42 -22.53
N ARG A 122 6.38 18.58 -21.34
CA ARG A 122 5.06 19.16 -21.08
C ARG A 122 4.98 20.62 -21.53
N GLN A 123 5.86 21.50 -21.06
CA GLN A 123 5.91 22.91 -21.51
C GLN A 123 6.13 23.04 -23.03
N PHE A 124 6.84 22.09 -23.64
CA PHE A 124 7.03 22.00 -25.09
C PHE A 124 5.70 21.81 -25.85
N VAL A 125 4.92 20.77 -25.53
CA VAL A 125 3.61 20.49 -26.18
C VAL A 125 2.63 21.66 -26.02
N TRP A 126 2.70 22.39 -24.90
CA TRP A 126 1.80 23.52 -24.61
C TRP A 126 2.21 24.84 -25.23
N THR A 127 3.51 25.14 -25.28
CA THR A 127 4.03 26.30 -26.01
C THR A 127 3.69 26.19 -27.50
N ILE A 128 3.80 24.97 -28.03
CA ILE A 128 3.35 24.60 -29.38
C ILE A 128 1.86 24.87 -29.56
N GLY A 129 0.98 24.39 -28.67
CA GLY A 129 -0.47 24.61 -28.74
C GLY A 129 -0.91 26.08 -28.54
N THR A 130 -0.20 26.84 -27.71
CA THR A 130 -0.47 28.26 -27.43
C THR A 130 -0.08 29.11 -28.63
N LEU A 131 1.12 28.90 -29.16
CA LEU A 131 1.56 29.54 -30.41
C LEU A 131 0.62 29.19 -31.54
N TRP A 132 0.11 27.95 -31.60
CA TRP A 132 -0.88 27.51 -32.59
C TRP A 132 -2.22 28.26 -32.50
N SER A 133 -2.66 28.58 -31.28
CA SER A 133 -3.89 29.37 -31.03
C SER A 133 -3.73 30.84 -31.41
N ILE A 134 -2.49 31.36 -31.37
CA ILE A 134 -2.13 32.75 -31.70
C ILE A 134 -1.72 32.90 -33.18
N THR A 135 -1.24 31.85 -33.84
CA THR A 135 -0.85 31.85 -35.26
C THR A 135 -1.93 32.42 -36.20
N PRO A 136 -3.24 32.16 -36.01
CA PRO A 136 -4.30 32.78 -36.80
C PRO A 136 -4.28 34.32 -36.75
N LEU A 137 -3.94 34.93 -35.60
CA LEU A 137 -3.90 36.39 -35.40
C LEU A 137 -2.87 37.05 -36.32
N ALA A 138 -1.71 36.42 -36.51
CA ALA A 138 -0.65 36.94 -37.37
C ALA A 138 -1.01 36.87 -38.86
N VAL A 139 -1.94 35.99 -39.23
CA VAL A 139 -2.20 35.61 -40.63
C VAL A 139 -3.53 36.18 -41.14
N MET A 140 -4.49 36.45 -40.25
CA MET A 140 -5.84 36.92 -40.59
C MET A 140 -6.16 38.27 -39.92
N PRO A 141 -5.46 39.37 -40.26
CA PRO A 141 -5.61 40.66 -39.56
C PRO A 141 -7.03 41.23 -39.64
N LYS A 142 -7.82 40.88 -40.66
CA LYS A 142 -9.23 41.33 -40.78
C LYS A 142 -10.19 40.63 -39.82
N GLN A 143 -9.79 39.50 -39.22
CA GLN A 143 -10.63 38.70 -38.32
C GLN A 143 -10.24 38.86 -36.84
N TRP A 144 -9.44 39.88 -36.50
CA TRP A 144 -8.89 40.10 -35.15
C TRP A 144 -9.96 40.07 -34.05
N LYS A 145 -11.18 40.57 -34.32
CA LYS A 145 -12.31 40.60 -33.37
C LYS A 145 -12.72 39.21 -32.85
N TRP A 146 -12.55 38.17 -33.67
CA TRP A 146 -12.84 36.78 -33.30
C TRP A 146 -11.62 36.04 -32.79
N LEU A 147 -10.44 36.47 -33.23
CA LEU A 147 -9.18 35.81 -32.91
C LEU A 147 -8.58 36.28 -31.58
N ILE A 148 -8.89 37.49 -31.09
CA ILE A 148 -8.50 37.92 -29.74
C ILE A 148 -9.23 37.08 -28.68
N PRO A 149 -10.57 36.90 -28.71
CA PRO A 149 -11.25 35.98 -27.80
C PRO A 149 -10.77 34.54 -27.94
N ALA A 150 -10.40 34.10 -29.15
CA ALA A 150 -9.82 32.77 -29.35
C ALA A 150 -8.45 32.61 -28.69
N ALA A 151 -7.58 33.62 -28.81
CA ALA A 151 -6.28 33.62 -28.16
C ALA A 151 -6.41 33.76 -26.64
N VAL A 152 -7.33 34.59 -26.15
CA VAL A 152 -7.62 34.73 -24.72
C VAL A 152 -8.21 33.43 -24.16
N GLY A 153 -9.18 32.82 -24.83
CA GLY A 153 -9.73 31.53 -24.43
C GLY A 153 -8.70 30.39 -24.52
N GLY A 154 -7.80 30.45 -25.51
CA GLY A 154 -6.61 29.59 -25.60
C GLY A 154 -5.65 29.79 -24.41
N LEU A 155 -5.35 31.04 -24.04
CA LEU A 155 -4.53 31.35 -22.87
C LEU A 155 -5.21 30.95 -21.55
N ILE A 156 -6.52 31.14 -21.42
CA ILE A 156 -7.31 30.75 -20.24
C ILE A 156 -7.43 29.23 -20.16
N SER A 157 -7.52 28.53 -21.29
CA SER A 157 -7.49 27.06 -21.33
C SER A 157 -6.18 26.47 -20.80
N LEU A 158 -5.10 27.27 -20.78
CA LEU A 158 -3.86 26.90 -20.11
C LEU A 158 -4.01 26.80 -18.59
N ILE A 159 -5.02 27.41 -17.96
CA ILE A 159 -5.24 27.31 -16.50
C ILE A 159 -5.65 25.88 -16.09
N PRO A 160 -6.72 25.27 -16.64
CA PRO A 160 -7.13 23.91 -16.30
C PRO A 160 -6.14 22.88 -16.85
N GLN A 161 -5.40 23.21 -17.90
CA GLN A 161 -4.34 22.36 -18.43
C GLN A 161 -3.10 22.42 -17.55
N ARG A 162 -2.66 23.60 -17.09
CA ARG A 162 -1.66 23.74 -16.04
C ARG A 162 -2.09 23.05 -14.76
N PHE A 163 -3.38 23.01 -14.44
CA PHE A 163 -3.92 22.26 -13.30
C PHE A 163 -3.76 20.73 -13.47
N VAL A 164 -4.09 20.20 -14.66
CA VAL A 164 -3.84 18.79 -15.03
C VAL A 164 -2.34 18.48 -15.07
N ILE A 165 -1.49 19.41 -15.50
CA ILE A 165 -0.03 19.27 -15.57
C ILE A 165 0.65 19.44 -14.21
N LEU A 166 0.21 20.34 -13.34
CA LEU A 166 0.69 20.49 -11.96
C LEU A 166 0.40 19.24 -11.15
N SER A 167 -0.69 18.55 -11.49
CA SER A 167 -0.97 17.20 -10.99
C SER A 167 0.05 16.15 -11.45
N PHE A 168 0.94 16.46 -12.42
CA PHE A 168 2.09 15.65 -12.79
C PHE A 168 3.46 16.32 -12.56
N SER A 169 3.57 17.65 -12.47
CA SER A 169 4.86 18.34 -12.72
C SER A 169 5.90 18.01 -11.67
N MET A 170 5.46 17.87 -10.41
CA MET A 170 6.30 17.42 -9.30
C MET A 170 6.66 15.93 -9.37
N PHE A 171 6.23 15.17 -10.38
CA PHE A 171 6.89 13.92 -10.78
C PHE A 171 8.37 14.15 -11.13
N ALA A 172 8.73 15.34 -11.65
CA ALA A 172 10.11 15.73 -11.91
C ALA A 172 10.82 16.26 -10.65
N THR A 173 10.11 16.92 -9.72
CA THR A 173 10.71 17.35 -8.44
C THR A 173 10.96 16.16 -7.50
N VAL A 174 10.23 15.05 -7.69
CA VAL A 174 10.54 13.71 -7.15
C VAL A 174 11.45 12.92 -8.12
N LEU A 175 12.39 13.63 -8.76
CA LEU A 175 13.71 13.13 -9.16
C LEU A 175 14.86 13.93 -8.49
N ASP A 176 14.52 14.98 -7.73
CA ASP A 176 15.44 15.86 -6.98
C ASP A 176 16.43 16.67 -7.84
N ILE A 177 17.38 17.37 -7.19
CA ILE A 177 18.50 18.14 -7.78
C ILE A 177 18.08 19.24 -8.80
N CYS A 178 17.40 20.29 -8.31
CA CYS A 178 17.79 21.71 -8.46
C CYS A 178 16.64 22.68 -8.11
N GLY A 179 16.79 23.40 -7.00
CA GLY A 179 16.17 24.72 -6.78
C GLY A 179 14.96 24.78 -5.82
N PRO A 180 15.06 25.51 -4.69
CA PRO A 180 13.89 25.93 -3.92
C PRO A 180 13.15 27.07 -4.66
N ASP A 181 11.87 27.29 -4.33
CA ASP A 181 11.09 28.50 -4.65
C ASP A 181 10.40 28.68 -6.00
N LEU A 182 9.77 27.63 -6.54
CA LEU A 182 8.57 27.84 -7.38
C LEU A 182 7.31 27.46 -6.59
N SER A 183 6.83 28.44 -5.81
CA SER A 183 5.59 28.37 -5.04
C SER A 183 4.35 28.40 -5.95
N VAL A 184 4.13 27.34 -6.74
CA VAL A 184 2.93 27.18 -7.59
C VAL A 184 1.69 26.75 -6.77
N GLN A 185 1.76 26.84 -5.44
CA GLN A 185 0.69 26.50 -4.50
C GLN A 185 -0.64 27.26 -4.69
N PRO A 186 -0.72 28.54 -5.10
CA PRO A 186 -2.01 29.24 -5.10
C PRO A 186 -2.99 28.79 -6.20
N TYR A 187 -2.53 28.14 -7.27
CA TYR A 187 -3.42 27.71 -8.37
C TYR A 187 -4.12 26.37 -8.11
N LEU A 188 -3.60 25.55 -7.20
CA LEU A 188 -4.19 24.27 -6.79
C LEU A 188 -5.18 24.40 -5.62
N VAL A 189 -5.16 25.52 -4.91
CA VAL A 189 -6.08 25.85 -3.79
C VAL A 189 -7.51 26.11 -4.28
N PHE A 190 -7.71 26.34 -5.60
CA PHE A 190 -9.01 26.69 -6.17
C PHE A 190 -9.48 25.68 -7.25
N PRO A 191 -9.92 24.45 -6.88
CA PRO A 191 -10.45 23.43 -7.79
C PRO A 191 -11.54 23.92 -8.75
N TRP A 192 -12.29 24.94 -8.34
CA TRP A 192 -13.38 25.51 -9.12
C TRP A 192 -12.93 26.31 -10.33
N LEU A 193 -11.67 26.77 -10.38
CA LEU A 193 -11.13 27.49 -11.54
C LEU A 193 -11.17 26.62 -12.80
N VAL A 194 -11.04 25.30 -12.67
CA VAL A 194 -11.17 24.39 -13.81
C VAL A 194 -12.58 24.43 -14.40
N TYR A 195 -13.61 24.55 -13.56
CA TYR A 195 -15.00 24.63 -14.00
C TYR A 195 -15.33 25.96 -14.69
N ILE A 196 -14.58 27.03 -14.41
CA ILE A 196 -14.72 28.30 -15.13
C ILE A 196 -13.89 28.29 -16.42
N ALA A 197 -12.68 27.76 -16.35
CA ALA A 197 -11.76 27.82 -17.46
C ALA A 197 -12.10 26.83 -18.58
N LEU A 198 -12.78 25.71 -18.29
CA LEU A 198 -13.25 24.78 -19.33
C LEU A 198 -14.31 25.43 -20.25
N PRO A 199 -15.39 26.06 -19.76
CA PRO A 199 -16.30 26.86 -20.60
C PRO A 199 -15.59 27.96 -21.39
N LEU A 200 -14.62 28.65 -20.79
CA LEU A 200 -13.85 29.69 -21.47
C LEU A 200 -12.94 29.13 -22.57
N ALA A 201 -12.35 27.95 -22.36
CA ALA A 201 -11.59 27.22 -23.37
C ALA A 201 -12.49 26.83 -24.55
N ILE A 202 -13.68 26.31 -24.26
CA ILE A 202 -14.69 25.96 -25.28
C ILE A 202 -15.12 27.22 -26.03
N ALA A 203 -15.43 28.32 -25.33
CA ALA A 203 -15.80 29.58 -25.95
C ALA A 203 -14.68 30.14 -26.85
N GLY A 204 -13.43 30.09 -26.39
CA GLY A 204 -12.25 30.47 -27.17
C GLY A 204 -12.11 29.62 -28.44
N TRP A 205 -12.26 28.31 -28.32
CA TRP A 205 -12.25 27.40 -29.46
C TRP A 205 -13.39 27.69 -30.44
N LEU A 206 -14.61 27.97 -29.96
CA LEU A 206 -15.73 28.37 -30.83
C LEU A 206 -15.44 29.70 -31.56
N CYS A 207 -14.78 30.65 -30.91
CA CYS A 207 -14.33 31.89 -31.54
C CYS A 207 -13.28 31.63 -32.63
N TYR A 208 -12.36 30.69 -32.40
CA TYR A 208 -11.42 30.22 -33.42
C TYR A 208 -12.16 29.64 -34.63
N VAL A 209 -13.13 28.73 -34.41
CA VAL A 209 -13.96 28.15 -35.47
C VAL A 209 -14.71 29.23 -36.25
N LYS A 210 -15.23 30.25 -35.55
CA LYS A 210 -15.91 31.40 -36.18
C LYS A 210 -14.96 32.25 -37.03
N GLY A 211 -13.73 32.47 -36.57
CA GLY A 211 -12.67 33.11 -37.35
C GLY A 211 -12.36 32.34 -38.64
N CYS A 212 -12.18 31.02 -38.55
CA CYS A 212 -11.96 30.14 -39.69
C CYS A 212 -13.14 30.17 -40.68
N ALA A 213 -14.39 30.13 -40.18
CA ALA A 213 -15.59 30.20 -41.01
C ALA A 213 -15.65 31.50 -41.82
N ASN A 214 -15.43 32.64 -41.16
CA ASN A 214 -15.45 33.93 -41.81
C ASN A 214 -14.31 34.07 -42.84
N ALA A 215 -13.11 33.57 -42.51
CA ALA A 215 -11.98 33.59 -43.43
C ALA A 215 -12.26 32.75 -44.69
N ALA A 216 -12.89 31.58 -44.52
CA ALA A 216 -13.26 30.69 -45.61
C ALA A 216 -14.51 31.12 -46.39
N GLY A 217 -15.19 32.21 -45.99
CA GLY A 217 -16.48 32.61 -46.57
C GLY A 217 -17.61 31.60 -46.34
N LYS A 218 -17.49 30.75 -45.30
CA LYS A 218 -18.45 29.70 -44.96
C LYS A 218 -19.31 30.10 -43.75
N THR A 219 -20.47 29.47 -43.63
CA THR A 219 -21.28 29.58 -42.41
C THR A 219 -20.62 28.84 -41.26
N PHE A 220 -20.83 29.29 -40.03
CA PHE A 220 -20.27 28.65 -38.82
C PHE A 220 -20.65 27.16 -38.72
N ARG A 221 -21.91 26.82 -39.06
CA ARG A 221 -22.42 25.43 -39.06
C ARG A 221 -21.69 24.55 -40.07
N ALA A 222 -21.30 25.09 -41.22
CA ALA A 222 -20.58 24.33 -42.25
C ALA A 222 -19.17 23.89 -41.80
N MET A 223 -18.62 24.46 -40.73
CA MET A 223 -17.33 24.04 -40.18
C MET A 223 -17.40 22.70 -39.42
N PHE A 224 -18.59 22.30 -38.97
CA PHE A 224 -18.82 21.04 -38.25
C PHE A 224 -19.24 19.93 -39.22
N GLY A 225 -18.35 19.57 -40.14
CA GLY A 225 -18.57 18.47 -41.08
C GLY A 225 -18.75 17.11 -40.36
N LYS A 226 -19.12 16.07 -41.12
CA LYS A 226 -19.42 14.73 -40.59
C LYS A 226 -18.33 14.16 -39.68
N GLY A 227 -17.05 14.41 -39.98
CA GLY A 227 -15.93 13.93 -39.16
C GLY A 227 -15.85 14.60 -37.78
N ALA A 228 -16.03 15.93 -37.71
CA ALA A 228 -16.03 16.65 -36.43
C ALA A 228 -17.23 16.25 -35.57
N ALA A 229 -18.41 16.09 -36.19
CA ALA A 229 -19.60 15.57 -35.52
C ALA A 229 -19.38 14.14 -34.99
N ALA A 230 -18.84 13.23 -35.81
CA ALA A 230 -18.55 11.87 -35.40
C ALA A 230 -17.58 11.81 -34.21
N LEU A 231 -16.51 12.62 -34.23
CA LEU A 231 -15.54 12.70 -33.14
C LEU A 231 -16.17 13.21 -31.83
N ALA A 232 -16.99 14.27 -31.91
CA ALA A 232 -17.71 14.79 -30.76
C ALA A 232 -18.68 13.75 -30.18
N VAL A 233 -19.40 13.01 -31.02
CA VAL A 233 -20.31 11.93 -30.60
C VAL A 233 -19.52 10.81 -29.91
N ILE A 234 -18.40 10.35 -30.50
CA ILE A 234 -17.56 9.31 -29.89
C ILE A 234 -17.06 9.74 -28.51
N PHE A 235 -16.62 10.99 -28.38
CA PHE A 235 -16.16 11.53 -27.10
C PHE A 235 -17.28 11.58 -26.06
N VAL A 236 -18.44 12.14 -26.40
CA VAL A 236 -19.60 12.22 -25.49
C VAL A 236 -20.05 10.83 -25.05
N LEU A 237 -20.11 9.87 -25.97
CA LEU A 237 -20.44 8.48 -25.65
C LEU A 237 -19.40 7.84 -24.72
N THR A 238 -18.10 8.01 -25.02
CA THR A 238 -17.02 7.45 -24.20
C THR A 238 -17.04 8.05 -22.79
N TYR A 239 -17.20 9.37 -22.69
CA TYR A 239 -17.34 10.07 -21.42
C TYR A 239 -18.59 9.60 -20.65
N GLY A 240 -19.74 9.52 -21.31
CA GLY A 240 -21.00 9.06 -20.70
C GLY A 240 -20.93 7.62 -20.19
N ILE A 241 -20.35 6.72 -20.97
CA ILE A 241 -20.14 5.31 -20.58
C ILE A 241 -19.19 5.22 -19.38
N THR A 242 -18.04 5.89 -19.42
CA THR A 242 -17.08 5.88 -18.31
C THR A 242 -17.64 6.49 -17.03
N LEU A 243 -18.43 7.55 -17.16
CA LEU A 243 -19.13 8.15 -16.03
C LEU A 243 -20.19 7.21 -15.45
N GLY A 244 -21.00 6.57 -16.31
CA GLY A 244 -21.98 5.57 -15.89
C GLY A 244 -21.33 4.38 -15.17
N MET A 245 -20.19 3.90 -15.68
CA MET A 245 -19.39 2.87 -15.00
C MET A 245 -18.90 3.35 -13.63
N ALA A 246 -18.42 4.59 -13.51
CA ALA A 246 -17.96 5.15 -12.24
C ALA A 246 -19.09 5.21 -11.19
N PHE A 247 -20.29 5.65 -11.59
CA PHE A 247 -21.46 5.64 -10.70
C PHE A 247 -21.90 4.23 -10.30
N ALA A 248 -21.92 3.29 -11.24
CA ALA A 248 -22.25 1.90 -10.96
C ALA A 248 -21.26 1.28 -9.97
N ALA A 249 -19.96 1.51 -10.17
CA ALA A 249 -18.91 1.09 -9.25
C ALA A 249 -19.06 1.75 -7.88
N HIS A 250 -19.37 3.06 -7.82
CA HIS A 250 -19.58 3.76 -6.56
C HIS A 250 -20.74 3.17 -5.76
N ARG A 251 -21.90 2.99 -6.40
CA ARG A 251 -23.06 2.37 -5.76
C ARG A 251 -22.75 0.96 -5.26
N GLN A 252 -21.99 0.18 -6.04
CA GLN A 252 -21.57 -1.16 -5.64
C GLN A 252 -20.60 -1.14 -4.45
N THR A 253 -19.63 -0.23 -4.46
CA THR A 253 -18.67 -0.07 -3.35
C THR A 253 -19.39 0.34 -2.06
N GLU A 254 -20.33 1.29 -2.10
CA GLU A 254 -21.10 1.69 -0.92
C GLU A 254 -21.95 0.53 -0.36
N ARG A 255 -22.48 -0.36 -1.22
CA ARG A 255 -23.15 -1.59 -0.77
C ARG A 255 -22.17 -2.51 -0.02
N TYR A 256 -20.98 -2.74 -0.57
CA TYR A 256 -19.98 -3.58 0.11
C TYR A 256 -19.50 -2.98 1.42
N VAL A 257 -19.32 -1.64 1.48
CA VAL A 257 -18.98 -0.95 2.72
C VAL A 257 -20.09 -1.14 3.76
N ALA A 258 -21.36 -0.96 3.39
CA ALA A 258 -22.48 -1.19 4.30
C ALA A 258 -22.59 -2.66 4.78
N GLU A 259 -22.31 -3.63 3.90
CA GLU A 259 -22.24 -5.04 4.28
C GLU A 259 -21.08 -5.32 5.25
N MET A 260 -19.91 -4.70 5.06
CA MET A 260 -18.81 -4.77 6.01
C MET A 260 -19.16 -4.14 7.36
N GLU A 261 -19.80 -2.97 7.37
CA GLU A 261 -20.25 -2.31 8.60
C GLU A 261 -21.18 -3.22 9.40
N LYS A 262 -22.12 -3.87 8.71
CA LYS A 262 -23.00 -4.88 9.31
C LYS A 262 -22.21 -6.09 9.83
N PHE A 263 -21.22 -6.57 9.07
CA PHE A 263 -20.39 -7.72 9.47
C PHE A 263 -19.53 -7.43 10.70
N PHE A 264 -18.90 -6.25 10.79
CA PHE A 264 -18.05 -5.87 11.93
C PHE A 264 -18.82 -5.24 13.09
N GLY A 265 -20.09 -4.87 12.87
CA GLY A 265 -20.94 -4.21 13.84
C GLY A 265 -20.45 -2.80 14.21
N ARG A 266 -19.77 -2.11 13.29
CA ARG A 266 -19.16 -0.80 13.52
C ARG A 266 -18.94 -0.02 12.21
N PRO A 267 -18.86 1.31 12.25
CA PRO A 267 -18.63 2.14 11.07
C PRO A 267 -17.28 1.85 10.42
N VAL A 268 -17.21 1.72 9.10
CA VAL A 268 -15.98 1.39 8.37
C VAL A 268 -15.27 2.69 8.00
N ASN A 269 -14.73 3.37 9.02
CA ASN A 269 -14.02 4.64 8.91
C ASN A 269 -12.96 4.81 10.02
N ALA A 270 -12.25 5.94 10.01
CA ALA A 270 -11.22 6.25 10.99
C ALA A 270 -11.76 6.36 12.44
N GLU A 271 -13.01 6.79 12.61
CA GLU A 271 -13.65 6.92 13.92
C GLU A 271 -13.96 5.56 14.55
N GLY A 272 -14.52 4.62 13.78
CA GLY A 272 -14.75 3.25 14.26
C GLY A 272 -13.46 2.52 14.63
N LEU A 273 -12.34 2.83 13.96
CA LEU A 273 -11.02 2.32 14.33
C LEU A 273 -10.47 2.96 15.62
N LYS A 274 -10.65 4.27 15.76
CA LYS A 274 -10.28 5.01 16.97
C LYS A 274 -11.02 4.46 18.20
N GLU A 275 -12.34 4.26 18.07
CA GLU A 275 -13.16 3.68 19.12
C GLU A 275 -12.67 2.27 19.50
N LEU A 276 -12.41 1.44 18.49
CA LEU A 276 -11.88 0.08 18.69
C LEU A 276 -10.51 0.06 19.39
N TYR A 277 -9.64 1.04 19.12
CA TYR A 277 -8.32 1.10 19.73
C TYR A 277 -8.37 1.58 21.18
N TYR A 278 -9.07 2.68 21.45
CA TYR A 278 -9.06 3.28 22.77
C TYR A 278 -9.88 2.45 23.76
N GLN A 279 -11.08 1.94 23.41
CA GLN A 279 -11.91 1.13 24.32
C GLN A 279 -12.03 1.73 25.73
N ASN A 280 -12.24 3.05 25.82
CA ASN A 280 -12.25 3.84 27.07
C ASN A 280 -10.90 3.98 27.81
N ARG A 281 -9.80 3.43 27.28
CA ARG A 281 -8.43 3.68 27.79
C ARG A 281 -8.00 5.10 27.46
N LYS A 282 -7.33 5.75 28.41
CA LYS A 282 -6.74 7.08 28.20
C LYS A 282 -5.28 6.93 27.75
N PRO A 283 -4.84 7.68 26.74
CA PRO A 283 -3.43 7.71 26.38
C PRO A 283 -2.60 8.43 27.45
N ASP A 284 -1.36 7.99 27.63
CA ASP A 284 -0.38 8.63 28.53
C ASP A 284 0.93 8.90 27.78
N ALA A 285 1.07 10.13 27.28
CA ALA A 285 2.25 10.55 26.55
C ALA A 285 3.51 10.61 27.43
N ALA A 286 3.38 10.83 28.74
CA ALA A 286 4.52 10.91 29.65
C ALA A 286 5.10 9.51 29.91
N PHE A 287 4.23 8.51 30.08
CA PHE A 287 4.63 7.10 30.15
C PHE A 287 5.42 6.70 28.90
N TRP A 288 4.85 6.90 27.71
CA TRP A 288 5.49 6.44 26.47
C TRP A 288 6.76 7.22 26.13
N ARG A 289 6.86 8.50 26.51
CA ARG A 289 8.12 9.26 26.37
C ARG A 289 9.25 8.64 27.19
N LYS A 290 8.96 8.17 28.41
CA LYS A 290 9.95 7.46 29.24
C LYS A 290 10.33 6.11 28.62
N VAL A 291 9.35 5.33 28.16
CA VAL A 291 9.63 4.04 27.48
C VAL A 291 10.53 4.24 26.26
N LEU A 292 10.22 5.24 25.43
CA LEU A 292 10.99 5.55 24.22
C LEU A 292 12.40 6.07 24.52
N ALA A 293 12.59 6.72 25.67
CA ALA A 293 13.89 7.24 26.11
C ALA A 293 14.75 6.15 26.80
N ALA A 294 14.14 5.19 27.47
CA ALA A 294 14.82 4.16 28.25
C ALA A 294 15.50 3.06 27.41
N GLN A 295 15.57 3.22 26.07
CA GLN A 295 15.89 2.17 25.10
C GLN A 295 16.89 1.13 25.65
N PRO A 296 16.44 -0.11 25.93
CA PRO A 296 17.33 -1.15 26.37
C PRO A 296 18.18 -1.51 25.15
N GLY A 297 19.40 -0.98 25.09
CA GLY A 297 20.24 -0.95 23.89
C GLY A 297 20.06 -2.17 22.99
N SER A 298 19.76 -1.93 21.72
CA SER A 298 19.47 -2.96 20.72
C SER A 298 20.73 -3.73 20.35
N ASP A 299 21.17 -4.63 21.23
CA ASP A 299 22.25 -5.53 20.88
C ASP A 299 21.70 -6.57 19.89
N PRO A 300 22.14 -6.57 18.62
CA PRO A 300 21.68 -7.52 17.60
C PRO A 300 21.94 -8.98 17.99
N ASP A 301 22.67 -9.22 19.07
CA ASP A 301 22.95 -10.53 19.64
C ASP A 301 21.78 -11.14 20.47
N PHE A 302 20.82 -10.36 21.00
CA PHE A 302 19.68 -10.88 21.81
C PHE A 302 18.54 -11.46 20.96
N ARG A 303 18.86 -12.34 20.01
CA ARG A 303 17.91 -12.76 18.96
C ARG A 303 16.83 -13.71 19.48
N GLU A 304 17.23 -14.89 19.95
CA GLU A 304 16.33 -16.02 20.23
C GLU A 304 16.61 -16.56 21.66
N PRO A 305 15.92 -16.08 22.72
CA PRO A 305 16.27 -16.32 24.13
C PRO A 305 16.27 -17.78 24.59
N ALA A 306 15.60 -18.69 23.88
CA ALA A 306 15.62 -20.13 24.14
C ALA A 306 16.77 -20.87 23.40
N GLY A 307 17.64 -20.15 22.69
CA GLY A 307 18.73 -20.72 21.92
C GLY A 307 19.88 -21.31 22.73
N GLU A 308 20.76 -22.03 22.06
CA GLU A 308 22.00 -22.55 22.62
C GLU A 308 23.12 -21.53 22.43
N TYR A 309 23.69 -21.09 23.55
CA TYR A 309 24.73 -20.07 23.61
C TYR A 309 25.92 -20.61 24.39
N PRO A 310 27.18 -20.29 23.98
CA PRO A 310 28.35 -20.55 24.81
C PRO A 310 28.20 -19.89 26.18
N ALA A 311 28.70 -20.55 27.24
CA ALA A 311 28.58 -20.06 28.61
C ALA A 311 29.13 -18.64 28.80
N GLU A 312 30.27 -18.32 28.16
CA GLU A 312 30.85 -16.98 28.17
C GLU A 312 29.90 -15.92 27.60
N LYS A 313 29.21 -16.23 26.50
CA LYS A 313 28.25 -15.33 25.86
C LYS A 313 27.02 -15.10 26.76
N LEU A 314 26.53 -16.14 27.43
CA LEU A 314 25.45 -16.03 28.43
C LEU A 314 25.87 -15.21 29.65
N ALA A 315 27.11 -15.38 30.15
CA ALA A 315 27.63 -14.57 31.24
C ALA A 315 27.74 -13.09 30.85
N GLY A 316 28.20 -12.81 29.62
CA GLY A 316 28.22 -11.45 29.05
C GLY A 316 26.83 -10.82 28.99
N TYR A 317 25.83 -11.57 28.54
CA TYR A 317 24.44 -11.12 28.54
C TYR A 317 23.89 -10.84 29.94
N ARG A 318 24.11 -11.77 30.88
CA ARG A 318 23.68 -11.61 32.27
C ARG A 318 24.25 -10.31 32.86
N LYS A 319 25.56 -10.11 32.73
CA LYS A 319 26.25 -8.89 33.21
C LYS A 319 25.70 -7.61 32.56
N LYS A 320 25.39 -7.64 31.25
CA LYS A 320 24.79 -6.50 30.54
C LYS A 320 23.39 -6.17 31.08
N LEU A 321 22.53 -7.17 31.27
CA LEU A 321 21.16 -6.96 31.76
C LEU A 321 21.14 -6.51 33.23
N GLU A 322 22.00 -7.06 34.08
CA GLU A 322 22.13 -6.64 35.48
C GLU A 322 22.57 -5.18 35.64
N ASN A 323 23.48 -4.71 34.78
CA ASN A 323 23.96 -3.34 34.80
C ASN A 323 23.03 -2.33 34.11
N SER A 324 21.99 -2.78 33.41
CA SER A 324 21.09 -1.89 32.68
C SER A 324 20.12 -1.17 33.62
N VAL A 325 20.33 0.14 33.80
CA VAL A 325 19.41 1.00 34.56
C VAL A 325 18.09 1.16 33.82
N GLY A 326 18.13 1.45 32.50
CA GLY A 326 16.93 1.61 31.68
C GLY A 326 16.05 0.35 31.65
N LEU A 327 16.64 -0.85 31.65
CA LEU A 327 15.85 -2.08 31.74
C LEU A 327 15.10 -2.20 33.08
N ARG A 328 15.74 -1.86 34.20
CA ARG A 328 15.08 -1.89 35.53
C ARG A 328 13.92 -0.90 35.62
N GLU A 329 14.07 0.27 35.01
CA GLU A 329 12.98 1.24 34.90
C GLU A 329 11.82 0.68 34.06
N LEU A 330 12.11 0.07 32.91
CA LEU A 330 11.11 -0.58 32.07
C LEU A 330 10.42 -1.75 32.78
N GLU A 331 11.18 -2.58 33.50
CA GLU A 331 10.64 -3.68 34.33
C GLU A 331 9.60 -3.15 35.32
N ALA A 332 9.90 -2.03 36.02
CA ALA A 332 8.98 -1.39 36.95
C ALA A 332 7.73 -0.81 36.25
N MET A 333 7.91 -0.21 35.07
CA MET A 333 6.81 0.36 34.28
C MET A 333 5.85 -0.71 33.73
N PHE A 334 6.36 -1.90 33.41
CA PHE A 334 5.58 -3.02 32.86
C PHE A 334 5.11 -4.04 33.92
N GLU A 335 5.21 -3.72 35.22
CA GLU A 335 4.55 -4.48 36.29
C GLU A 335 3.02 -4.44 36.19
N ALA A 336 2.47 -3.44 35.48
CA ALA A 336 1.06 -3.34 35.11
C ALA A 336 0.89 -3.25 33.59
N GLU A 337 -0.35 -3.40 33.11
CA GLU A 337 -0.69 -3.16 31.70
C GLU A 337 -0.31 -1.71 31.30
N PRO A 338 0.46 -1.52 30.22
CA PRO A 338 0.75 -0.18 29.70
C PRO A 338 -0.53 0.60 29.33
N PRO A 339 -0.56 1.93 29.54
CA PRO A 339 -1.62 2.79 29.03
C PRO A 339 -1.62 2.82 27.49
N ALA A 340 -2.72 3.28 26.89
CA ALA A 340 -2.79 3.42 25.44
C ALA A 340 -1.70 4.37 24.91
N PHE A 341 -1.12 4.07 23.75
CA PHE A 341 -0.30 5.03 23.01
C PHE A 341 -1.19 6.07 22.33
N ASP A 342 -0.79 7.35 22.29
CA ASP A 342 -1.57 8.38 21.59
C ASP A 342 -1.45 8.22 20.07
N ARG A 343 -2.53 7.73 19.43
CA ARG A 343 -2.60 7.51 17.97
C ARG A 343 -3.48 8.54 17.28
N LYS A 344 -3.10 8.93 16.06
CA LYS A 344 -3.81 9.91 15.22
C LYS A 344 -4.57 9.23 14.09
N PHE A 345 -5.69 8.60 14.42
CA PHE A 345 -6.61 8.07 13.41
C PHE A 345 -7.31 9.21 12.66
N GLN A 346 -6.93 9.41 11.39
CA GLN A 346 -7.47 10.44 10.52
C GLN A 346 -7.73 9.88 9.12
N GLU A 347 -8.86 10.26 8.51
CA GLU A 347 -9.20 9.86 7.14
C GLU A 347 -8.18 10.42 6.13
N GLY A 348 -7.74 9.53 5.25
CA GLY A 348 -6.68 9.75 4.30
C GLY A 348 -5.30 9.91 4.95
N ASN A 349 -5.08 9.28 6.11
CA ASN A 349 -3.77 9.14 6.75
C ASN A 349 -3.60 7.84 7.54
N LEU A 350 -4.52 6.86 7.44
CA LEU A 350 -4.45 5.63 8.24
C LEU A 350 -3.21 4.79 7.89
N ILE A 351 -2.85 4.71 6.61
CA ILE A 351 -1.64 4.00 6.16
C ILE A 351 -0.33 4.66 6.61
N GLY A 352 -0.37 5.96 6.93
CA GLY A 352 0.79 6.73 7.39
C GLY A 352 0.97 6.71 8.90
N GLU A 353 0.06 6.07 9.65
CA GLU A 353 0.13 6.01 11.11
C GLU A 353 1.32 5.14 11.54
N LEU A 354 2.27 5.76 12.24
CA LEU A 354 3.45 5.06 12.74
C LEU A 354 3.11 4.31 14.04
N LEU A 355 3.80 3.20 14.29
CA LEU A 355 3.67 2.39 15.50
C LEU A 355 4.99 2.43 16.32
N PRO A 356 5.41 3.60 16.82
CA PRO A 356 6.72 3.76 17.48
C PRO A 356 6.83 2.96 18.79
N ASP A 357 5.71 2.63 19.41
CA ASP A 357 5.62 1.79 20.61
C ASP A 357 6.01 0.33 20.35
N MET A 358 5.96 -0.16 19.11
CA MET A 358 6.24 -1.57 18.80
C MET A 358 7.71 -1.95 18.99
N THR A 359 8.64 -1.05 18.67
CA THR A 359 10.09 -1.30 18.79
C THR A 359 10.51 -1.54 20.25
N PRO A 360 10.26 -0.63 21.21
CA PRO A 360 10.66 -0.84 22.59
C PRO A 360 9.96 -2.05 23.23
N LEU A 361 8.72 -2.36 22.86
CA LEU A 361 8.04 -3.57 23.33
C LEU A 361 8.74 -4.85 22.86
N ARG A 362 9.20 -4.91 21.61
CA ARG A 362 9.96 -6.04 21.06
C ARG A 362 11.33 -6.18 21.72
N GLU A 363 12.01 -5.07 22.00
CA GLU A 363 13.31 -5.08 22.67
C GLU A 363 13.18 -5.52 24.12
N PHE A 364 12.21 -4.96 24.85
CA PHE A 364 11.93 -5.36 26.22
C PHE A 364 11.55 -6.85 26.30
N LEU A 365 10.71 -7.36 25.40
CA LEU A 365 10.39 -8.80 25.32
C LEU A 365 11.65 -9.67 25.32
N ARG A 366 12.64 -9.32 24.49
CA ARG A 366 13.89 -10.09 24.39
C ARG A 366 14.66 -10.05 25.70
N CYS A 367 14.88 -8.87 26.26
CA CYS A 367 15.58 -8.70 27.53
C CYS A 367 14.89 -9.46 28.67
N GLU A 368 13.57 -9.35 28.77
CA GLU A 368 12.76 -10.00 29.80
C GLU A 368 12.76 -11.53 29.64
N ALA A 369 12.72 -12.05 28.42
CA ALA A 369 12.87 -13.47 28.18
C ALA A 369 14.24 -14.01 28.63
N PHE A 370 15.33 -13.25 28.41
CA PHE A 370 16.63 -13.60 28.98
C PHE A 370 16.66 -13.52 30.52
N ARG A 371 15.97 -12.55 31.13
CA ARG A 371 15.80 -12.50 32.60
C ARG A 371 15.12 -13.75 33.12
N ILE A 372 14.04 -14.20 32.47
CA ILE A 372 13.36 -15.45 32.84
C ILE A 372 14.30 -16.64 32.67
N ARG A 373 15.03 -16.72 31.56
CA ARG A 373 16.03 -17.79 31.35
C ARG A 373 17.04 -17.86 32.49
N PHE A 374 17.60 -16.71 32.89
CA PHE A 374 18.58 -16.65 33.98
C PHE A 374 17.96 -17.04 35.32
N ALA A 375 16.77 -16.55 35.64
CA ALA A 375 16.04 -16.96 36.83
C ALA A 375 15.75 -18.47 36.83
N VAL A 376 15.41 -19.06 35.68
CA VAL A 376 15.21 -20.52 35.54
C VAL A 376 16.50 -21.29 35.82
N ALA A 377 17.63 -20.83 35.28
CA ALA A 377 18.94 -21.43 35.53
C ALA A 377 19.33 -21.36 37.01
N ASP A 378 19.02 -20.25 37.68
CA ASP A 378 19.28 -20.02 39.10
C ASP A 378 18.25 -20.71 40.02
N ARG A 379 17.27 -21.41 39.45
CA ARG A 379 16.11 -21.99 40.16
C ARG A 379 15.29 -20.95 40.94
N ASP A 380 15.36 -19.68 40.54
CA ASP A 380 14.59 -18.58 41.13
C ASP A 380 13.18 -18.53 40.54
N ARG A 381 12.27 -19.24 41.20
CA ARG A 381 10.87 -19.33 40.79
C ARG A 381 10.18 -17.97 40.75
N GLU A 382 10.42 -17.13 41.76
CA GLU A 382 9.66 -15.89 41.94
C GLU A 382 10.02 -14.87 40.88
N ASN A 383 11.31 -14.71 40.55
CA ASN A 383 11.72 -13.81 39.46
C ASN A 383 11.30 -14.33 38.09
N ALA A 384 11.34 -15.65 37.84
CA ALA A 384 10.83 -16.22 36.59
C ALA A 384 9.31 -15.96 36.42
N LEU A 385 8.52 -16.15 37.49
CA LEU A 385 7.08 -15.87 37.48
C LEU A 385 6.76 -14.38 37.40
N ARG A 386 7.62 -13.51 37.94
CA ARG A 386 7.48 -12.06 37.82
C ARG A 386 7.70 -11.61 36.37
N GLY A 387 8.74 -12.13 35.71
CA GLY A 387 8.94 -11.86 34.29
C GLY A 387 7.82 -12.39 33.40
N TRP A 388 7.31 -13.59 33.69
CA TRP A 388 6.11 -14.14 33.04
C TRP A 388 4.91 -13.18 33.11
N ARG A 389 4.68 -12.57 34.28
CA ARG A 389 3.60 -11.60 34.49
C ARG A 389 3.81 -10.31 33.70
N ARG A 390 5.04 -9.77 33.67
CA ARG A 390 5.35 -8.58 32.85
C ARG A 390 5.10 -8.83 31.36
N LEU A 391 5.47 -10.01 30.85
CA LEU A 391 5.14 -10.39 29.47
C LEU A 391 3.62 -10.53 29.25
N ALA A 392 2.87 -11.02 30.23
CA ALA A 392 1.42 -11.08 30.17
C ALA A 392 0.75 -9.68 30.15
N ASN A 393 1.33 -8.69 30.84
CA ASN A 393 0.86 -7.30 30.79
C ASN A 393 1.07 -6.66 29.40
N ILE A 394 2.22 -6.92 28.77
CA ILE A 394 2.49 -6.48 27.39
C ILE A 394 1.52 -7.16 26.41
N ARG A 395 1.29 -8.46 26.58
CA ARG A 395 0.27 -9.19 25.83
C ARG A 395 -1.11 -8.54 25.97
N ALA A 396 -1.52 -8.19 27.20
CA ALA A 396 -2.82 -7.55 27.43
C ALA A 396 -2.95 -6.24 26.65
N TYR A 397 -1.93 -5.39 26.66
CA TYR A 397 -1.87 -4.18 25.84
C TYR A 397 -2.00 -4.48 24.33
N LEU A 398 -1.19 -5.40 23.82
CA LEU A 398 -1.15 -5.74 22.39
C LEU A 398 -2.42 -6.43 21.90
N SER A 399 -3.12 -7.19 22.76
CA SER A 399 -4.39 -7.85 22.42
C SER A 399 -5.54 -6.87 22.13
N ARG A 400 -5.40 -5.63 22.60
CA ARG A 400 -6.34 -4.52 22.36
C ARG A 400 -5.92 -3.62 21.20
N GLU A 401 -4.75 -3.87 20.60
CA GLU A 401 -4.25 -3.12 19.47
C GLU A 401 -4.84 -3.70 18.17
N PRO A 402 -5.68 -2.96 17.42
CA PRO A 402 -6.38 -3.54 16.29
C PRO A 402 -5.50 -3.67 15.04
N MET A 403 -4.33 -3.02 14.94
CA MET A 403 -3.52 -3.05 13.72
C MET A 403 -2.96 -4.46 13.46
N LEU A 404 -2.98 -4.90 12.20
CA LEU A 404 -2.40 -6.17 11.78
C LEU A 404 -0.92 -6.32 12.22
N ILE A 405 -0.12 -5.26 12.03
CA ILE A 405 1.29 -5.27 12.44
C ILE A 405 1.44 -5.53 13.94
N SER A 406 0.62 -4.87 14.77
CA SER A 406 0.62 -5.07 16.23
C SER A 406 0.23 -6.50 16.60
N ALA A 407 -0.75 -7.09 15.92
CA ALA A 407 -1.15 -8.47 16.13
C ALA A 407 -0.05 -9.49 15.73
N LEU A 408 0.76 -9.19 14.72
CA LEU A 408 1.95 -9.98 14.39
C LEU A 408 3.04 -9.84 15.47
N VAL A 409 3.18 -8.66 16.08
CA VAL A 409 4.06 -8.47 17.26
C VAL A 409 3.56 -9.27 18.45
N LEU A 410 2.27 -9.23 18.74
CA LEU A 410 1.65 -10.06 19.78
C LEU A 410 1.96 -11.54 19.56
N THR A 411 1.85 -12.02 18.33
CA THR A 411 2.18 -13.41 18.01
C THR A 411 3.64 -13.71 18.35
N ALA A 412 4.59 -12.83 17.99
CA ALA A 412 5.99 -13.01 18.37
C ALA A 412 6.21 -12.99 19.90
N VAL A 413 5.55 -12.07 20.61
CA VAL A 413 5.56 -12.00 22.09
C VAL A 413 5.08 -13.31 22.70
N GLU A 414 3.96 -13.85 22.22
CA GLU A 414 3.39 -15.06 22.79
C GLU A 414 4.19 -16.32 22.48
N PHE A 415 4.77 -16.44 21.28
CA PHE A 415 5.69 -17.55 21.00
C PHE A 415 6.88 -17.53 21.96
N THR A 416 7.54 -16.38 22.13
CA THR A 416 8.66 -16.24 23.08
C THR A 416 8.20 -16.51 24.51
N ARG A 417 7.04 -16.00 24.91
CA ARG A 417 6.47 -16.24 26.25
C ARG A 417 6.27 -17.74 26.47
N LEU A 418 5.64 -18.44 25.52
CA LEU A 418 5.42 -19.89 25.58
C LEU A 418 6.74 -20.68 25.58
N ASP A 419 7.78 -20.24 24.88
CA ASP A 419 9.12 -20.84 24.96
C ASP A 419 9.71 -20.72 26.38
N MET A 420 9.50 -19.59 27.06
CA MET A 420 9.96 -19.42 28.45
C MET A 420 9.20 -20.35 29.40
N LEU A 421 7.91 -20.60 29.14
CA LEU A 421 7.11 -21.58 29.89
C LEU A 421 7.64 -23.00 29.71
N GLU A 422 8.08 -23.38 28.51
CA GLU A 422 8.75 -24.67 28.27
C GLU A 422 10.00 -24.85 29.13
N MET A 423 10.85 -23.82 29.22
CA MET A 423 12.04 -23.86 30.08
C MET A 423 11.66 -23.94 31.58
N MET A 424 10.64 -23.21 32.03
CA MET A 424 10.14 -23.31 33.41
C MET A 424 9.56 -24.69 33.74
N LEU A 425 8.82 -25.28 32.79
CA LEU A 425 8.28 -26.64 32.88
C LEU A 425 9.41 -27.67 32.94
N SER A 426 10.38 -27.56 32.05
CA SER A 426 11.54 -28.47 31.98
C SER A 426 12.40 -28.41 33.24
N ALA A 427 12.53 -27.21 33.84
CA ALA A 427 13.19 -27.01 35.12
C ALA A 427 12.32 -27.42 36.34
N ASN A 428 11.09 -27.91 36.14
CA ASN A 428 10.14 -28.27 37.20
C ASN A 428 9.93 -27.16 38.25
N LEU A 429 9.94 -25.88 37.83
CA LEU A 429 9.81 -24.74 38.75
C LEU A 429 8.35 -24.42 39.15
N LEU A 430 7.39 -24.97 38.42
CA LEU A 430 5.97 -24.65 38.58
C LEU A 430 5.25 -25.67 39.49
N SER A 431 4.50 -25.17 40.47
CA SER A 431 3.59 -25.99 41.29
C SER A 431 2.34 -26.39 40.52
N ASP A 432 1.64 -27.42 41.00
CA ASP A 432 0.40 -27.92 40.37
C ASP A 432 -0.68 -26.83 40.26
N ASP A 433 -0.87 -26.03 41.32
CA ASP A 433 -1.83 -24.94 41.30
C ASP A 433 -1.47 -23.86 40.27
N ARG A 434 -0.17 -23.56 40.14
CA ARG A 434 0.27 -22.59 39.15
C ARG A 434 0.12 -23.13 37.73
N LEU A 435 0.37 -24.42 37.51
CA LEU A 435 0.12 -25.10 36.23
C LEU A 435 -1.35 -25.06 35.85
N ARG A 436 -2.26 -25.35 36.79
CA ARG A 436 -3.71 -25.24 36.55
C ARG A 436 -4.11 -23.80 36.21
N SER A 437 -3.62 -22.82 36.96
CA SER A 437 -3.86 -21.40 36.70
C SER A 437 -3.36 -20.97 35.33
N ILE A 438 -2.14 -21.34 34.93
CA ILE A 438 -1.59 -21.04 33.61
C ILE A 438 -2.41 -21.72 32.52
N ARG A 439 -2.79 -23.00 32.69
CA ARG A 439 -3.65 -23.70 31.72
C ARG A 439 -4.97 -22.95 31.47
N THR A 440 -5.62 -22.44 32.52
CA THR A 440 -6.82 -21.60 32.39
C THR A 440 -6.54 -20.27 31.68
N GLU A 441 -5.41 -19.62 32.00
CA GLU A 441 -4.98 -18.40 31.29
C GLU A 441 -4.78 -18.68 29.79
N LEU A 442 -4.13 -19.78 29.41
CA LEU A 442 -3.89 -20.15 28.01
C LEU A 442 -5.19 -20.41 27.25
N ALA A 443 -6.15 -21.12 27.85
CA ALA A 443 -7.46 -21.37 27.24
C ALA A 443 -8.20 -20.06 26.95
N ALA A 444 -8.18 -19.11 27.89
CA ALA A 444 -8.74 -17.77 27.68
C ALA A 444 -7.98 -17.01 26.58
N CYS A 445 -6.65 -17.14 26.52
CA CYS A 445 -5.84 -16.52 25.49
C CYS A 445 -6.17 -17.08 24.10
N ARG A 446 -6.39 -18.40 23.98
CA ARG A 446 -6.77 -19.07 22.74
C ARG A 446 -8.11 -18.57 22.20
N GLU A 447 -9.13 -18.43 23.05
CA GLU A 447 -10.42 -17.88 22.59
C GLU A 447 -10.31 -16.42 22.14
N GLN A 448 -9.41 -15.63 22.75
CA GLN A 448 -9.17 -14.25 22.32
C GLN A 448 -8.52 -14.13 20.94
N VAL A 449 -7.82 -15.17 20.45
CA VAL A 449 -7.17 -15.15 19.12
C VAL A 449 -8.17 -14.81 18.01
N LYS A 450 -9.40 -15.34 18.08
CA LYS A 450 -10.46 -15.04 17.09
C LYS A 450 -10.82 -13.56 17.07
N THR A 451 -10.93 -12.94 18.24
CA THR A 451 -11.24 -11.51 18.36
C THR A 451 -10.09 -10.64 17.88
N ILE A 452 -8.84 -10.98 18.24
CA ILE A 452 -7.65 -10.28 17.78
C ILE A 452 -7.55 -10.36 16.25
N HIS A 453 -7.74 -11.56 15.69
CA HIS A 453 -7.74 -11.78 14.25
C HIS A 453 -8.82 -10.95 13.56
N ARG A 454 -10.05 -10.95 14.07
CA ARG A 454 -11.16 -10.14 13.53
C ARG A 454 -10.85 -8.64 13.56
N ASN A 455 -10.24 -8.14 14.64
CA ASN A 455 -9.83 -6.74 14.77
C ASN A 455 -8.71 -6.39 13.77
N ALA A 456 -7.75 -7.30 13.57
CA ALA A 456 -6.69 -7.16 12.58
C ALA A 456 -7.25 -7.09 11.15
N VAL A 457 -8.19 -7.99 10.79
CA VAL A 457 -8.90 -7.96 9.50
C VAL A 457 -9.63 -6.63 9.29
N TYR A 458 -10.32 -6.14 10.32
CA TYR A 458 -11.02 -4.86 10.27
C TYR A 458 -10.06 -3.68 10.06
N SER A 459 -8.93 -3.64 10.77
CA SER A 459 -7.94 -2.57 10.61
C SER A 459 -7.32 -2.57 9.20
N GLU A 460 -7.00 -3.75 8.67
CA GLU A 460 -6.33 -3.90 7.39
C GLU A 460 -7.26 -3.50 6.24
N ALA A 461 -8.53 -3.89 6.34
CA ALA A 461 -9.59 -3.41 5.46
C ALA A 461 -9.61 -1.88 5.40
N LEU A 462 -9.64 -1.23 6.56
CA LEU A 462 -9.70 0.22 6.65
C LEU A 462 -8.46 0.88 6.08
N ILE A 463 -7.27 0.41 6.43
CA ILE A 463 -6.00 0.94 5.92
C ILE A 463 -5.95 0.82 4.39
N SER A 464 -6.35 -0.35 3.86
CA SER A 464 -6.36 -0.62 2.42
C SER A 464 -7.38 0.24 1.67
N MET A 465 -8.58 0.43 2.24
CA MET A 465 -9.61 1.32 1.67
C MET A 465 -9.21 2.79 1.78
N ASP A 466 -8.62 3.20 2.90
CA ASP A 466 -8.11 4.55 3.11
C ASP A 466 -6.98 4.85 2.13
N ALA A 467 -6.10 3.89 1.83
CA ALA A 467 -5.10 4.03 0.78
C ALA A 467 -5.74 4.29 -0.60
N CYS A 468 -6.83 3.58 -0.94
CA CYS A 468 -7.59 3.88 -2.16
C CYS A 468 -8.20 5.29 -2.15
N LEU A 469 -8.66 5.77 -0.99
CA LEU A 469 -9.14 7.13 -0.81
C LEU A 469 -8.02 8.16 -0.94
N ILE A 470 -6.85 7.93 -0.36
CA ILE A 470 -5.67 8.79 -0.51
C ILE A 470 -5.29 8.89 -1.97
N LEU A 471 -5.20 7.76 -2.68
CA LEU A 471 -4.79 7.76 -4.08
C LEU A 471 -5.85 8.36 -5.02
N SER A 472 -7.13 8.30 -4.65
CA SER A 472 -8.21 8.91 -5.44
C SER A 472 -8.46 10.38 -5.10
N ARG A 473 -8.19 10.80 -3.86
CA ARG A 473 -8.48 12.15 -3.35
C ARG A 473 -7.23 12.97 -3.16
N LYS A 474 -6.20 12.48 -2.48
CA LYS A 474 -5.04 13.30 -2.09
C LYS A 474 -3.86 13.11 -3.05
N MET A 475 -3.13 14.19 -3.33
CA MET A 475 -1.81 14.15 -3.96
C MET A 475 -0.84 14.89 -3.05
N ARG A 476 0.26 14.23 -2.64
CA ARG A 476 1.33 14.83 -1.83
C ARG A 476 2.31 15.56 -2.77
N PHE A 477 2.74 16.76 -2.40
CA PHE A 477 3.56 17.62 -3.25
C PHE A 477 4.85 18.10 -2.56
N GLY A 478 5.98 17.59 -3.05
CA GLY A 478 7.32 17.90 -2.53
C GLY A 478 7.63 17.25 -1.17
N ALA A 479 8.75 17.63 -0.56
CA ALA A 479 9.17 17.17 0.78
C ALA A 479 8.27 17.70 1.92
N GLY A 480 7.29 18.57 1.61
CA GLY A 480 6.32 19.08 2.58
C GLY A 480 5.03 18.25 2.59
N ASN A 481 4.44 18.04 3.77
CA ASN A 481 3.19 17.30 4.01
C ASN A 481 1.91 17.97 3.41
N LYS A 482 2.02 18.85 2.42
CA LYS A 482 0.86 19.52 1.82
C LYS A 482 0.19 18.59 0.80
N THR A 483 -1.12 18.36 0.99
CA THR A 483 -1.95 17.53 0.11
C THR A 483 -3.01 18.36 -0.58
N VAL A 484 -3.27 18.09 -1.86
CA VAL A 484 -4.38 18.70 -2.61
C VAL A 484 -5.50 17.66 -2.77
N ASP A 485 -6.74 18.07 -2.51
CA ASP A 485 -7.91 17.26 -2.75
C ASP A 485 -8.33 17.33 -4.22
N LEU A 486 -8.27 16.19 -4.88
CA LEU A 486 -8.58 15.97 -6.28
C LEU A 486 -9.95 15.32 -6.47
N TYR A 487 -10.64 14.97 -5.38
CA TYR A 487 -12.01 14.47 -5.43
C TYR A 487 -12.95 15.41 -6.20
N PRO A 488 -12.85 16.75 -6.10
CA PRO A 488 -13.65 17.65 -6.92
C PRO A 488 -13.47 17.44 -8.42
N HIS A 489 -12.35 16.90 -8.89
CA HIS A 489 -12.03 16.73 -10.32
C HIS A 489 -12.44 15.38 -10.91
N ARG A 490 -13.08 14.50 -10.13
CA ARG A 490 -13.53 13.17 -10.60
C ARG A 490 -14.41 13.22 -11.85
N TRP A 491 -15.12 14.34 -12.05
CA TRP A 491 -15.97 14.59 -13.22
C TRP A 491 -15.17 14.85 -14.50
N LEU A 492 -13.93 15.31 -14.39
CA LEU A 492 -13.07 15.56 -15.55
C LEU A 492 -12.38 14.30 -16.05
N VAL A 493 -12.23 13.30 -15.18
CA VAL A 493 -11.52 12.04 -15.46
C VAL A 493 -12.33 10.86 -14.88
N PRO A 494 -13.53 10.58 -15.42
CA PRO A 494 -14.41 9.55 -14.88
C PRO A 494 -13.79 8.15 -14.92
N VAL A 495 -12.91 7.87 -15.88
CA VAL A 495 -12.16 6.61 -15.95
C VAL A 495 -11.30 6.38 -14.70
N GLY A 496 -10.59 7.40 -14.22
CA GLY A 496 -9.78 7.31 -13.00
C GLY A 496 -10.67 7.08 -11.77
N TRP A 497 -11.78 7.83 -11.66
CA TRP A 497 -12.75 7.64 -10.59
C TRP A 497 -13.32 6.22 -10.56
N TYR A 498 -13.69 5.66 -11.72
CA TYR A 498 -14.14 4.29 -11.84
C TYR A 498 -13.11 3.29 -11.28
N TRP A 499 -11.85 3.38 -11.70
CA TRP A 499 -10.80 2.43 -11.30
C TRP A 499 -10.54 2.42 -9.79
N PHE A 500 -10.38 3.58 -9.17
CA PHE A 500 -10.15 3.65 -7.72
C PHE A 500 -11.34 3.17 -6.92
N THR A 501 -12.55 3.55 -7.36
CA THR A 501 -13.77 3.13 -6.70
C THR A 501 -13.97 1.63 -6.78
N ARG A 502 -13.65 1.03 -7.94
CA ARG A 502 -13.68 -0.41 -8.15
C ARG A 502 -12.64 -1.13 -7.28
N ASN A 503 -11.41 -0.62 -7.17
CA ASN A 503 -10.39 -1.19 -6.27
C ASN A 503 -10.85 -1.17 -4.81
N ARG A 504 -11.37 -0.02 -4.33
CA ARG A 504 -11.97 0.10 -2.99
C ARG A 504 -13.09 -0.92 -2.78
N GLY A 505 -13.99 -1.08 -3.75
CA GLY A 505 -15.09 -2.05 -3.68
C GLY A 505 -14.62 -3.51 -3.68
N VAL A 506 -13.57 -3.84 -4.44
CA VAL A 506 -12.96 -5.18 -4.44
C VAL A 506 -12.33 -5.49 -3.09
N ILE A 507 -11.56 -4.55 -2.52
CA ILE A 507 -10.99 -4.69 -1.17
C ILE A 507 -12.12 -4.91 -0.16
N ALA A 508 -13.16 -4.07 -0.20
CA ALA A 508 -14.29 -4.17 0.70
C ALA A 508 -14.94 -5.56 0.62
N LYS A 509 -15.29 -6.00 -0.59
CA LYS A 509 -15.90 -7.30 -0.85
C LYS A 509 -15.08 -8.47 -0.28
N HIS A 510 -13.76 -8.44 -0.42
CA HIS A 510 -12.90 -9.54 0.05
C HIS A 510 -12.82 -9.63 1.58
N HIS A 511 -13.09 -8.54 2.29
CA HIS A 511 -13.06 -8.50 3.76
C HIS A 511 -14.42 -8.82 4.40
N ILE A 512 -15.48 -9.01 3.59
CA ILE A 512 -16.79 -9.46 4.08
C ILE A 512 -16.74 -10.95 4.35
N GLY A 513 -17.00 -11.38 5.59
CA GLY A 513 -17.15 -12.79 5.94
C GLY A 513 -15.85 -13.61 5.94
N SER A 514 -14.71 -12.98 5.70
CA SER A 514 -13.41 -13.65 5.59
C SER A 514 -12.65 -13.59 6.91
N ASP A 515 -12.08 -14.73 7.32
CA ASP A 515 -10.82 -14.74 8.05
C ASP A 515 -9.67 -14.64 7.04
N PHE A 516 -8.46 -14.26 7.47
CA PHE A 516 -7.35 -14.14 6.53
C PHE A 516 -7.00 -15.46 5.81
N THR A 517 -7.27 -16.62 6.40
CA THR A 517 -6.98 -17.96 5.83
C THR A 517 -7.91 -18.36 4.68
N GLY A 518 -9.07 -17.71 4.56
CA GLY A 518 -9.99 -17.82 3.42
C GLY A 518 -9.75 -16.78 2.32
N MET A 519 -8.88 -15.78 2.55
CA MET A 519 -8.58 -14.73 1.57
C MET A 519 -7.63 -15.24 0.48
N ARG A 520 -8.06 -16.26 -0.27
CA ARG A 520 -7.37 -16.66 -1.51
C ARG A 520 -7.66 -15.63 -2.58
N TYR A 521 -6.69 -14.76 -2.82
CA TYR A 521 -6.80 -13.73 -3.83
C TYR A 521 -6.93 -14.37 -5.25
N PRO A 522 -8.11 -14.31 -5.89
CA PRO A 522 -8.35 -15.07 -7.11
C PRO A 522 -7.70 -14.44 -8.35
N TYR A 523 -7.19 -13.20 -8.26
CA TYR A 523 -6.71 -12.43 -9.41
C TYR A 523 -5.20 -12.52 -9.68
N ARG A 524 -4.48 -13.42 -8.99
CA ARG A 524 -3.03 -13.60 -9.19
C ARG A 524 -2.63 -14.02 -10.62
N LYS A 525 -3.59 -14.41 -11.47
CA LYS A 525 -3.37 -14.82 -12.87
C LYS A 525 -3.47 -13.68 -13.89
N SER A 526 -3.92 -12.48 -13.54
CA SER A 526 -3.95 -11.38 -14.50
C SER A 526 -3.19 -10.20 -13.93
N GLY A 527 -2.06 -9.84 -14.55
CA GLY A 527 -1.42 -8.51 -14.38
C GLY A 527 -2.32 -7.39 -14.90
N SER A 528 -3.59 -7.43 -14.55
CA SER A 528 -4.63 -6.51 -14.96
C SER A 528 -4.53 -5.29 -14.07
N LEU A 529 -4.12 -4.17 -14.67
CA LEU A 529 -4.13 -2.82 -14.09
C LEU A 529 -5.41 -2.49 -13.32
N SER A 530 -6.52 -3.16 -13.65
CA SER A 530 -7.80 -3.07 -12.94
C SER A 530 -7.78 -3.29 -11.44
N TYR A 531 -6.82 -4.07 -10.94
CA TYR A 531 -6.79 -4.56 -9.55
C TYR A 531 -5.54 -4.12 -8.79
N PHE A 532 -4.73 -3.21 -9.35
CA PHE A 532 -3.38 -2.86 -8.87
C PHE A 532 -3.22 -2.57 -7.37
N LEU A 533 -4.27 -2.06 -6.70
CA LEU A 533 -4.25 -1.82 -5.25
C LEU A 533 -4.68 -3.04 -4.46
N ALA A 534 -5.73 -3.74 -4.90
CA ALA A 534 -6.13 -4.99 -4.29
C ALA A 534 -5.02 -6.05 -4.40
N ASP A 535 -4.34 -6.13 -5.55
CA ASP A 535 -3.17 -6.98 -5.78
C ASP A 535 -2.01 -6.66 -4.82
N MET A 536 -1.91 -5.42 -4.34
CA MET A 536 -0.83 -4.98 -3.45
C MET A 536 -1.13 -5.32 -1.99
N PHE A 537 -2.35 -5.09 -1.51
CA PHE A 537 -2.70 -5.27 -0.10
C PHE A 537 -3.04 -6.71 0.29
N MET A 538 -3.60 -7.49 -0.64
CA MET A 538 -4.16 -8.81 -0.32
C MET A 538 -3.15 -9.99 -0.21
N PRO A 539 -2.02 -10.07 -0.96
CA PRO A 539 -1.23 -11.31 -1.05
C PRO A 539 -0.57 -11.79 0.25
N ALA A 540 -0.34 -10.89 1.21
CA ALA A 540 0.31 -11.22 2.47
C ALA A 540 -0.68 -11.68 3.56
N LEU A 541 -1.99 -11.49 3.33
CA LEU A 541 -3.00 -11.68 4.36
C LEU A 541 -3.16 -13.15 4.72
N ASP A 542 -3.21 -14.08 3.76
CA ASP A 542 -3.25 -15.52 4.03
C ASP A 542 -2.12 -16.01 4.94
N LYS A 543 -0.90 -15.49 4.73
CA LYS A 543 0.24 -15.79 5.60
C LYS A 543 0.04 -15.26 7.02
N ALA A 544 -0.59 -14.09 7.17
CA ALA A 544 -0.95 -13.56 8.47
C ALA A 544 -2.06 -14.38 9.16
N GLY A 545 -3.05 -14.85 8.39
CA GLY A 545 -4.07 -15.79 8.87
C GLY A 545 -3.47 -17.05 9.48
N ASN A 546 -2.54 -17.67 8.76
CA ASN A 546 -1.81 -18.83 9.25
C ASN A 546 -1.05 -18.55 10.55
N LYS A 547 -0.56 -17.32 10.78
CA LYS A 547 0.08 -16.96 12.07
C LYS A 547 -0.90 -16.97 13.24
N PHE A 548 -2.14 -16.53 13.04
CA PHE A 548 -3.17 -16.62 14.09
C PHE A 548 -3.53 -18.07 14.41
N HIS A 549 -3.71 -18.90 13.40
CA HIS A 549 -3.96 -20.34 13.60
C HIS A 549 -2.78 -21.03 14.28
N SER A 550 -1.54 -20.74 13.86
CA SER A 550 -0.34 -21.23 14.54
C SER A 550 -0.28 -20.80 16.01
N LEU A 551 -0.67 -19.56 16.34
CA LEU A 551 -0.71 -19.11 17.74
C LEU A 551 -1.75 -19.88 18.55
N ALA A 552 -2.97 -20.07 18.02
CA ALA A 552 -3.99 -20.87 18.67
C ALA A 552 -3.57 -22.34 18.83
N ALA A 553 -2.86 -22.91 17.86
CA ALA A 553 -2.26 -24.24 17.94
C ALA A 553 -1.17 -24.32 19.03
N ARG A 554 -0.29 -23.32 19.13
CA ARG A 554 0.76 -23.21 20.17
C ARG A 554 0.15 -23.17 21.58
N TYR A 555 -0.98 -22.46 21.76
CA TYR A 555 -1.72 -22.47 23.04
C TYR A 555 -2.30 -23.85 23.34
N LEU A 556 -3.02 -24.46 22.39
CA LEU A 556 -3.64 -25.76 22.59
C LEU A 556 -2.62 -26.87 22.88
N ALA A 557 -1.48 -26.87 22.16
CA ALA A 557 -0.38 -27.79 22.42
C ALA A 557 0.20 -27.61 23.83
N MET A 558 0.39 -26.37 24.27
CA MET A 558 0.91 -26.07 25.62
C MET A 558 -0.10 -26.43 26.73
N GLU A 559 -1.39 -26.13 26.55
CA GLU A 559 -2.45 -26.54 27.48
C GLU A 559 -2.50 -28.07 27.66
N THR A 560 -2.37 -28.79 26.55
CA THR A 560 -2.35 -30.25 26.52
C THR A 560 -1.09 -30.78 27.23
N LEU A 561 0.08 -30.21 26.94
CA LEU A 561 1.34 -30.56 27.60
C LEU A 561 1.27 -30.35 29.13
N ILE A 562 0.67 -29.24 29.58
CA ILE A 562 0.45 -29.00 31.01
C ILE A 562 -0.50 -30.03 31.61
N GLY A 563 -1.57 -30.40 30.90
CA GLY A 563 -2.49 -31.46 31.32
C GLY A 563 -1.79 -32.80 31.54
N ILE A 564 -0.95 -33.20 30.58
CA ILE A 564 -0.13 -34.42 30.63
C ILE A 564 0.86 -34.36 31.80
N GLU A 565 1.50 -33.21 32.02
CA GLU A 565 2.42 -33.03 33.14
C GLU A 565 1.71 -33.18 34.49
N LEU A 566 0.53 -32.59 34.66
CA LEU A 566 -0.28 -32.73 35.87
C LEU A 566 -0.72 -34.19 36.10
N GLU A 567 -1.09 -34.89 35.03
CA GLU A 567 -1.43 -36.31 35.11
C GLU A 567 -0.23 -37.17 35.49
N LYS A 568 0.95 -36.91 34.92
CA LYS A 568 2.19 -37.58 35.30
C LYS A 568 2.53 -37.34 36.77
N ARG A 569 2.30 -36.13 37.29
CA ARG A 569 2.52 -35.84 38.73
C ARG A 569 1.55 -36.62 39.62
N ARG A 570 0.32 -36.85 39.17
CA ARG A 570 -0.69 -37.64 39.89
C ARG A 570 -0.42 -39.15 39.84
N THR A 571 -0.01 -39.67 38.68
CA THR A 571 0.07 -41.12 38.41
C THR A 571 1.49 -41.68 38.48
N GLY A 572 2.51 -40.81 38.51
CA GLY A 572 3.92 -41.16 38.53
C GLY A 572 4.54 -41.41 37.15
N LYS A 573 3.74 -41.59 36.08
CA LYS A 573 4.22 -41.91 34.73
C LYS A 573 3.55 -41.07 33.65
N TYR A 574 4.26 -40.84 32.55
CA TYR A 574 3.64 -40.29 31.34
C TYR A 574 2.80 -41.37 30.65
N PRO A 575 1.65 -41.02 30.03
CA PRO A 575 0.88 -41.96 29.22
C PRO A 575 1.69 -42.45 28.02
N ASP A 576 1.55 -43.72 27.63
CA ASP A 576 2.21 -44.23 26.42
C ASP A 576 1.53 -43.76 25.14
N LYS A 577 0.22 -43.50 25.22
CA LYS A 577 -0.63 -42.94 24.17
C LYS A 577 -1.70 -42.06 24.79
N LEU A 578 -2.19 -41.11 24.01
CA LEU A 578 -3.35 -40.29 24.33
C LEU A 578 -4.37 -40.50 23.22
N ASP A 579 -5.41 -41.27 23.53
CA ASP A 579 -6.57 -41.40 22.67
C ASP A 579 -7.41 -40.10 22.83
N ASP A 580 -7.93 -39.56 21.72
CA ASP A 580 -8.76 -38.35 21.68
C ASP A 580 -8.07 -37.01 21.98
N LEU A 581 -6.93 -36.76 21.34
CA LEU A 581 -6.34 -35.41 21.32
C LEU A 581 -7.22 -34.40 20.57
N PRO A 582 -7.32 -33.14 21.04
CA PRO A 582 -8.19 -32.14 20.44
C PRO A 582 -7.74 -31.79 19.03
N LEU A 583 -8.71 -31.42 18.18
CA LEU A 583 -8.43 -30.87 16.85
C LEU A 583 -7.74 -29.50 16.98
N ASP A 584 -6.73 -29.30 16.17
CA ASP A 584 -6.05 -28.04 15.99
C ASP A 584 -6.86 -27.07 15.10
N PRO A 585 -6.48 -25.79 15.02
CA PRO A 585 -7.14 -24.81 14.15
C PRO A 585 -7.03 -25.08 12.64
N PHE A 586 -6.24 -26.07 12.22
CA PHE A 586 -6.10 -26.51 10.83
C PHE A 586 -6.99 -27.73 10.51
N GLY A 587 -7.64 -28.31 11.52
CA GLY A 587 -8.58 -29.43 11.38
C GLY A 587 -7.96 -30.81 11.61
N HIS A 588 -6.71 -30.89 12.08
CA HIS A 588 -6.02 -32.14 12.37
C HIS A 588 -5.93 -32.38 13.88
N PRO A 589 -6.00 -33.64 14.36
CA PRO A 589 -5.77 -33.91 15.78
C PRO A 589 -4.33 -33.53 16.14
N LEU A 590 -4.14 -32.99 17.36
CA LEU A 590 -2.79 -32.87 17.90
C LEU A 590 -2.12 -34.24 17.99
N LEU A 591 -0.79 -34.24 17.91
CA LEU A 591 0.06 -35.41 18.05
C LEU A 591 0.84 -35.34 19.36
N TYR A 592 1.21 -36.51 19.90
CA TYR A 592 1.87 -36.67 21.19
C TYR A 592 3.02 -37.66 21.10
N MET A 593 4.11 -37.36 21.81
CA MET A 593 5.27 -38.23 21.95
C MET A 593 5.95 -38.03 23.31
N HIS A 594 6.38 -39.13 23.95
CA HIS A 594 7.29 -39.14 25.08
C HIS A 594 8.53 -39.98 24.77
N GLY A 595 9.63 -39.73 25.49
CA GLY A 595 10.91 -40.40 25.27
C GLY A 595 11.84 -39.56 24.39
N LYS A 596 12.45 -40.17 23.36
CA LYS A 596 13.35 -39.46 22.45
C LYS A 596 12.55 -38.62 21.45
N VAL A 597 12.53 -37.31 21.66
CA VAL A 597 11.85 -36.35 20.79
C VAL A 597 12.88 -35.54 19.96
N PRO A 598 12.57 -35.19 18.71
CA PRO A 598 13.43 -34.34 17.90
C PRO A 598 13.43 -32.91 18.44
N PHE A 599 14.60 -32.32 18.58
CA PHE A 599 14.81 -30.95 19.01
C PHE A 599 15.73 -30.24 18.03
N LEU A 600 15.34 -29.04 17.62
CA LEU A 600 16.18 -28.21 16.78
C LEU A 600 16.85 -27.15 17.66
N PRO A 601 18.16 -27.25 17.91
CA PRO A 601 18.86 -26.22 18.66
C PRO A 601 18.83 -24.92 17.84
N VAL A 602 18.45 -23.83 18.50
CA VAL A 602 18.49 -22.48 17.90
C VAL A 602 19.87 -21.90 18.20
N PRO A 603 20.75 -21.65 17.21
CA PRO A 603 22.08 -21.13 17.46
C PRO A 603 22.01 -19.71 17.99
N GLY A 604 22.67 -19.48 19.12
CA GLY A 604 22.80 -18.16 19.74
C GLY A 604 23.89 -17.27 19.12
N ASN A 605 24.62 -17.76 18.11
CA ASN A 605 25.76 -17.08 17.51
C ASN A 605 25.40 -16.16 16.31
N GLY A 606 24.11 -15.91 16.06
CA GLY A 606 23.70 -14.95 15.02
C GLY A 606 23.72 -15.49 13.59
N GLU A 607 23.89 -16.80 13.41
CA GLU A 607 23.62 -17.46 12.14
C GLU A 607 22.12 -17.36 11.82
N SER A 608 21.81 -16.97 10.57
CA SER A 608 20.42 -16.90 10.12
C SER A 608 19.76 -18.28 10.21
N LEU A 609 18.54 -18.33 10.76
CA LEU A 609 17.66 -19.52 10.69
C LEU A 609 17.48 -20.03 9.24
N MET A 610 17.72 -19.18 8.24
CA MET A 610 17.47 -19.44 6.83
C MET A 610 18.71 -19.87 6.02
N SER A 611 19.93 -19.74 6.55
CA SER A 611 21.16 -20.05 5.77
C SER A 611 21.53 -21.53 5.78
N SER A 612 21.31 -22.21 6.90
CA SER A 612 21.98 -23.48 7.23
C SER A 612 20.96 -24.63 7.31
N PRO A 613 21.03 -25.69 6.47
CA PRO A 613 20.33 -26.94 6.76
C PRO A 613 20.91 -27.54 8.06
N ARG A 614 20.13 -27.50 9.14
CA ARG A 614 20.53 -28.00 10.47
C ARG A 614 20.12 -29.45 10.64
N LYS A 615 20.76 -30.21 11.52
CA LYS A 615 20.28 -31.55 11.90
C LYS A 615 19.53 -31.46 13.23
N PRO A 616 18.31 -32.00 13.34
CA PRO A 616 17.66 -32.15 14.65
C PRO A 616 18.49 -33.09 15.52
N ILE A 617 18.59 -32.78 16.82
CA ILE A 617 19.15 -33.67 17.84
C ILE A 617 17.99 -34.37 18.55
N MET A 618 18.21 -35.58 19.05
CA MET A 618 17.21 -36.28 19.84
C MET A 618 17.45 -35.99 21.32
N VAL A 619 16.43 -35.50 22.02
CA VAL A 619 16.48 -35.23 23.48
C VAL A 619 15.42 -36.04 24.19
N GLU A 620 15.64 -36.36 25.46
CA GLU A 620 14.60 -36.99 26.27
C GLU A 620 13.57 -35.93 26.67
N GLY A 621 12.32 -36.13 26.30
CA GLY A 621 11.29 -35.11 26.42
C GLY A 621 9.86 -35.63 26.29
N VAL A 622 8.93 -34.70 26.47
CA VAL A 622 7.50 -34.87 26.19
C VAL A 622 7.06 -33.75 25.28
N MET A 623 6.45 -34.09 24.15
CA MET A 623 6.09 -33.16 23.10
C MET A 623 4.63 -33.36 22.68
N VAL A 624 3.96 -32.25 22.44
CA VAL A 624 2.64 -32.19 21.80
C VAL A 624 2.74 -31.24 20.61
N TRP A 625 2.20 -31.58 19.44
CA TRP A 625 2.29 -30.69 18.27
C TRP A 625 1.12 -30.79 17.31
N SER A 626 0.96 -29.72 16.53
CA SER A 626 0.10 -29.61 15.35
C SER A 626 0.99 -29.74 14.11
N THR A 627 0.47 -30.42 13.08
CA THR A 627 1.12 -30.60 11.77
C THR A 627 1.04 -29.36 10.88
N GLY A 628 0.57 -28.23 11.43
CA GLY A 628 0.58 -26.95 10.71
C GLY A 628 -0.36 -26.87 9.50
N PRO A 629 -0.25 -25.78 8.72
CA PRO A 629 -1.16 -25.50 7.61
C PRO A 629 -0.98 -26.40 6.38
N ASP A 630 0.10 -27.16 6.25
CA ASP A 630 0.26 -28.11 5.13
C ASP A 630 -0.20 -29.53 5.41
N GLY A 631 -0.43 -29.86 6.69
CA GLY A 631 -0.85 -31.18 7.12
C GLY A 631 0.25 -32.25 7.00
N GLU A 632 1.50 -31.86 6.68
CA GLU A 632 2.63 -32.78 6.59
C GLU A 632 3.34 -32.87 7.96
N ASP A 633 3.19 -34.01 8.64
CA ASP A 633 3.84 -34.22 9.93
C ASP A 633 5.38 -34.16 9.82
N SER A 634 5.93 -33.07 10.36
CA SER A 634 7.36 -32.83 10.44
C SER A 634 7.94 -33.16 11.82
N GLN A 635 7.23 -33.99 12.61
CA GLN A 635 7.58 -34.41 13.96
C GLN A 635 7.77 -33.23 14.92
N GLY A 636 6.94 -32.19 14.81
CA GLY A 636 6.97 -31.00 15.67
C GLY A 636 8.09 -30.01 15.34
N LEU A 637 8.78 -30.18 14.22
CA LEU A 637 9.86 -29.29 13.79
C LEU A 637 9.31 -28.10 13.02
N SER A 638 9.53 -26.87 13.52
CA SER A 638 9.06 -25.63 12.88
C SER A 638 10.20 -24.84 12.24
N ARG A 639 9.89 -24.09 11.17
CA ARG A 639 10.80 -23.13 10.52
C ARG A 639 12.14 -23.70 10.06
N TRP A 640 12.19 -25.01 9.83
CA TRP A 640 13.39 -25.72 9.39
C TRP A 640 13.32 -26.05 7.90
N ARG A 641 14.47 -26.03 7.24
CA ARG A 641 14.58 -26.44 5.85
C ARG A 641 15.47 -27.69 5.76
N PRO A 642 14.94 -28.86 5.31
CA PRO A 642 15.74 -30.07 5.16
C PRO A 642 16.83 -29.93 4.10
N SER A 643 16.56 -29.11 3.07
CA SER A 643 17.49 -28.78 2.00
C SER A 643 17.08 -27.48 1.31
N ALA A 644 17.99 -26.84 0.58
CA ALA A 644 17.72 -25.58 -0.13
C ALA A 644 16.52 -25.66 -1.11
N LYS A 645 16.18 -26.87 -1.58
CA LYS A 645 15.09 -27.13 -2.54
C LYS A 645 13.77 -27.59 -1.90
N LYS A 646 13.75 -27.90 -0.60
CA LYS A 646 12.53 -28.36 0.10
C LYS A 646 11.77 -27.20 0.76
N LYS A 647 10.47 -27.42 0.94
CA LYS A 647 9.61 -26.51 1.71
C LYS A 647 10.12 -26.41 3.15
N LEU A 648 9.86 -25.27 3.78
CA LEU A 648 10.09 -25.06 5.21
C LEU A 648 9.03 -25.86 5.98
N PHE A 649 9.44 -26.60 7.02
CA PHE A 649 8.50 -27.21 7.94
C PHE A 649 7.71 -26.15 8.72
N ASP A 650 6.43 -26.41 8.96
CA ASP A 650 5.50 -25.45 9.56
C ASP A 650 4.70 -25.99 10.76
N ASP A 651 5.05 -27.16 11.28
CA ASP A 651 4.55 -27.70 12.56
C ASP A 651 4.63 -26.67 13.70
N VAL A 652 3.71 -26.80 14.65
CA VAL A 652 3.69 -25.97 15.87
C VAL A 652 3.58 -26.88 17.08
N ARG A 653 4.56 -26.83 17.98
CA ARG A 653 4.60 -27.73 19.15
C ARG A 653 4.46 -27.03 20.50
N ALA A 654 4.48 -27.84 21.55
CA ALA A 654 4.94 -27.52 22.89
C ALA A 654 5.86 -28.65 23.39
N LEU A 655 6.94 -28.31 24.08
CA LEU A 655 7.96 -29.28 24.53
C LEU A 655 8.31 -29.11 26.01
N LYS A 656 8.45 -30.23 26.72
CA LYS A 656 9.13 -30.33 28.02
C LYS A 656 10.36 -31.24 27.86
N ILE A 657 11.55 -30.73 28.15
CA ILE A 657 12.78 -31.52 28.18
C ILE A 657 12.93 -32.16 29.57
N LEU A 658 13.19 -33.46 29.63
CA LEU A 658 13.26 -34.24 30.88
C LEU A 658 14.69 -34.37 31.42
N THR A 659 15.69 -34.37 30.54
CA THR A 659 17.10 -34.30 30.92
C THR A 659 17.74 -33.14 30.18
N ALA A 660 18.25 -32.15 30.92
CA ALA A 660 19.25 -31.27 30.37
C ALA A 660 20.47 -32.14 30.07
N GLY A 661 20.82 -32.29 28.78
CA GLY A 661 22.17 -32.72 28.43
C GLY A 661 23.14 -31.85 29.22
N LYS A 662 24.04 -32.50 29.96
CA LYS A 662 25.04 -31.86 30.82
C LYS A 662 25.79 -30.73 30.13
#